data_AF-A0A0B7FHQ3-F1
#
_entry.id   AF-A0A0B7FHQ3-F1
#
_cell.length_a   1.000
_cell.length_b   1.000
_cell.length_c   1.000
_cell.angle_alpha   90.00
_cell.angle_beta   90.00
_cell.angle_gamma   90.00
#
_symmetry.space_group_name_H-M   'P 1'
#
loop_
_entity.id
_entity.type
_entity.pdbx_description
1 polymer ?
#
loop_
_entity_poly.entity_id
_entity_poly.type
_entity_poly.pdbx_seq_one_letter_code
_entity_poly.pdbx_strand_id
1 'polypeptide(L)'
;MASSTLTLPVNALSALPNTSRASLSKSPGVGIERSASPGRRHPHDQEAIEMNTLGEKQTDSTSVSVAMAQEIPAWTMSAKKEWIAIMACCSCLFMAGWNDATTGPLLPTIQSHYGVNFTIVSMLFVSNCVGFISAAVINIHLTDRLGFGKVILLGAVLQIVAYCLLAPALPFPVMCIAYAVNGFGIALQDAQANGFIAELPNNASAKMGLLHAVYGAGAFIAPLVATQFAQVPRWSFHYLTSLGVSLANAIVLLVVFRLHRQHDIMGLPDPNIIHAHGEATQASGTSDKYKQIFSSRAVQLMAFFVWVYVGVEVTIGGWIVTFVIEERGGGPSAGYISSGFFGGLMLGRVVLLWVNEKIGERRVVYFYCVLCIGLELVIWLVPNIIGNALAVSIVGMLLGYAIEHMKNTLSNGLYFDTPLKVFWPGDKAEKSQIKSHDAKSHLTLIYFVPRNRPTLSCYSLLPTMAGGLYLLDYGAGNVRSLANSLAKIGYEFEWIKSPEDFDKAERLIFPGVGAFRSAIVHLTASGLFEPLKAYITSGKPYFGICIGMQVLFESSTENPDTKGLGIVSATIEEFGREDKAVPHMGWNSAEPLLDDEAETGVSKTSAYYFVHSFRAPYDPSNDWAHSTTQYGQELFLASVRKGNVFATQFHPEKSGEAGLRVLKAWLSTPLDALKAPTQRTTRTLATEDGFIRRVIACMDVRANDEGDLVVTKGDQYDVREKETGPKTEVAPTSGSSSRPSSPTRAVRNLGKPVALAKAYYDAGADEICLLNITSFRSSPLVDQPMLAVVRAAAAETFVPLTIGGGIKDAVDPDGTPRTALEVAGAYFRAGADKVSIGSEAVVAVEAMLARPGQTLSGTSPMETISHVYGRQAVVVSIDPRKVYVTDSADHADELVFGNVAISARPEERDKMWWYQATTQGGRTNRPLSVVQLAKGAERLGAGEILLNSIDRDGTNIGYDLDLVRLVKNAVKIPVVASSGAGKPSDFVEVFEKTGVEAALAAGIFHRKEVQIPDVKTALEEARINVRK
;
A
#
# COMPACT_ATOMS: atom_id res chain seq x y z
N MET A 1 -36.82 25.77 49.57
CA MET A 1 -38.12 25.28 50.06
C MET A 1 -39.21 25.83 49.15
N ALA A 2 -40.32 25.11 48.95
CA ALA A 2 -41.50 25.47 48.11
C ALA A 2 -41.19 25.83 46.63
N SER A 3 -41.56 25.09 45.57
CA SER A 3 -42.61 24.10 45.25
C SER A 3 -43.87 24.65 44.57
N SER A 4 -43.91 24.54 43.25
CA SER A 4 -45.11 24.45 42.38
C SER A 4 -44.69 23.77 41.05
N THR A 5 -45.06 22.52 40.74
CA THR A 5 -46.36 22.01 40.22
C THR A 5 -46.73 22.51 38.82
N LEU A 6 -47.13 21.69 37.83
CA LEU A 6 -47.09 20.21 37.69
C LEU A 6 -47.21 19.84 36.18
N THR A 7 -46.98 18.57 35.85
CA THR A 7 -47.08 17.84 34.57
C THR A 7 -48.15 18.27 33.51
N LEU A 8 -47.72 18.26 32.24
CA LEU A 8 -48.29 17.59 31.03
C LEU A 8 -49.66 16.87 31.16
N PRO A 9 -50.51 16.76 30.08
CA PRO A 9 -50.07 16.28 28.74
C PRO A 9 -50.89 16.71 27.46
N VAL A 10 -50.48 16.13 26.30
CA VAL A 10 -51.21 15.94 25.01
C VAL A 10 -51.27 17.08 23.95
N ASN A 11 -50.71 16.75 22.77
CA ASN A 11 -50.95 17.23 21.39
C ASN A 11 -51.19 18.72 21.07
N ALA A 12 -50.20 19.35 20.42
CA ALA A 12 -50.43 20.41 19.44
C ALA A 12 -49.27 20.49 18.40
N LEU A 13 -49.50 19.97 17.18
CA LEU A 13 -48.90 20.31 15.86
C LEU A 13 -48.82 19.12 14.86
N SER A 14 -49.96 18.48 14.56
CA SER A 14 -50.08 17.59 13.38
C SER A 14 -51.55 17.29 13.01
N ALA A 15 -52.14 18.10 12.12
CA ALA A 15 -53.42 17.86 11.41
C ALA A 15 -53.77 19.08 10.53
N LEU A 16 -54.53 19.06 9.43
CA LEU A 16 -55.00 18.12 8.36
C LEU A 16 -55.88 19.01 7.40
N PRO A 17 -56.60 18.56 6.33
CA PRO A 17 -56.90 17.20 5.89
C PRO A 17 -56.69 16.84 4.40
N ASN A 18 -56.62 15.53 4.20
CA ASN A 18 -56.97 14.72 3.02
C ASN A 18 -57.85 15.34 1.92
N THR A 19 -57.60 14.89 0.68
CA THR A 19 -58.66 14.32 -0.19
C THR A 19 -58.23 12.92 -0.66
N SER A 20 -59.18 12.07 -1.08
CA SER A 20 -58.89 10.67 -1.40
C SER A 20 -59.92 10.01 -2.34
N ARG A 21 -59.54 8.82 -2.85
CA ARG A 21 -60.32 7.84 -3.63
C ARG A 21 -60.59 8.13 -5.11
N ALA A 22 -60.45 7.06 -5.89
CA ALA A 22 -60.59 6.99 -7.34
C ALA A 22 -61.98 6.49 -7.78
N SER A 23 -62.31 6.63 -9.07
CA SER A 23 -62.58 5.48 -9.97
C SER A 23 -63.10 5.94 -11.35
N LEU A 24 -63.03 5.03 -12.34
CA LEU A 24 -63.67 5.09 -13.68
C LEU A 24 -63.13 6.17 -14.67
N SER A 25 -63.15 6.00 -16.00
CA SER A 25 -63.13 4.76 -16.83
C SER A 25 -62.88 5.04 -18.33
N LYS A 26 -62.09 4.18 -18.98
CA LYS A 26 -62.08 3.80 -20.42
C LYS A 26 -61.75 4.85 -21.53
N SER A 27 -61.07 4.31 -22.55
CA SER A 27 -60.67 4.82 -23.89
C SER A 27 -61.77 4.53 -24.95
N PRO A 28 -61.59 4.60 -26.31
CA PRO A 28 -60.39 4.89 -27.16
C PRO A 28 -60.62 5.73 -28.47
N GLY A 29 -59.58 5.85 -29.32
CA GLY A 29 -59.62 6.29 -30.73
C GLY A 29 -58.31 7.01 -31.15
N VAL A 30 -57.47 6.68 -32.17
CA VAL A 30 -57.45 5.85 -33.41
C VAL A 30 -57.51 6.66 -34.72
N GLY A 31 -56.45 6.58 -35.55
CA GLY A 31 -56.36 7.11 -36.93
C GLY A 31 -55.83 8.55 -37.05
N ILE A 32 -55.34 9.05 -38.21
CA ILE A 32 -55.19 8.50 -39.59
C ILE A 32 -53.86 9.01 -40.23
N GLU A 33 -53.38 8.36 -41.29
CA GLU A 33 -52.17 8.68 -42.08
C GLU A 33 -52.23 9.97 -42.97
N ARG A 34 -51.03 10.34 -43.48
CA ARG A 34 -50.71 10.82 -44.86
C ARG A 34 -50.91 12.29 -45.31
N SER A 35 -49.75 12.88 -45.61
CA SER A 35 -49.40 13.68 -46.81
C SER A 35 -50.22 14.93 -47.21
N ALA A 36 -49.55 16.09 -47.17
CA ALA A 36 -49.27 16.90 -48.37
C ALA A 36 -48.14 17.91 -48.11
N SER A 37 -47.14 17.97 -49.00
CA SER A 37 -46.22 19.12 -49.12
C SER A 37 -46.64 19.97 -50.32
N PRO A 38 -46.35 21.29 -50.30
CA PRO A 38 -45.30 21.75 -51.20
C PRO A 38 -44.43 22.88 -50.61
N GLY A 39 -43.12 22.83 -50.89
CA GLY A 39 -42.14 23.80 -50.39
C GLY A 39 -40.79 23.75 -51.13
N ARG A 40 -40.79 23.73 -52.46
CA ARG A 40 -39.56 23.65 -53.28
C ARG A 40 -38.73 24.94 -53.22
N ARG A 41 -37.42 24.79 -52.95
CA ARG A 41 -36.32 25.29 -53.82
C ARG A 41 -35.00 24.54 -53.58
N HIS A 42 -34.90 23.38 -54.25
CA HIS A 42 -33.65 22.68 -54.65
C HIS A 42 -33.05 23.36 -55.91
N PRO A 43 -31.94 22.89 -56.55
CA PRO A 43 -31.10 21.69 -56.31
C PRO A 43 -29.68 22.08 -55.83
N HIS A 44 -28.54 21.38 -55.98
CA HIS A 44 -28.07 20.13 -56.64
C HIS A 44 -26.88 19.61 -55.75
N ASP A 45 -26.49 18.34 -55.54
CA ASP A 45 -26.62 17.04 -56.26
C ASP A 45 -25.77 16.99 -57.56
N GLN A 46 -24.87 16.03 -57.86
CA GLN A 46 -24.45 14.77 -57.21
C GLN A 46 -23.07 14.32 -57.78
N GLU A 47 -22.71 13.05 -57.57
CA GLU A 47 -21.72 12.21 -58.29
C GLU A 47 -20.27 12.06 -57.76
N ALA A 48 -19.71 10.88 -58.03
CA ALA A 48 -18.38 10.39 -57.67
C ALA A 48 -17.58 10.06 -58.92
N ILE A 49 -16.24 10.06 -58.84
CA ILE A 49 -15.36 9.68 -59.95
C ILE A 49 -14.29 8.71 -59.47
N GLU A 50 -14.37 7.46 -59.94
CA GLU A 50 -13.20 6.60 -60.15
C GLU A 50 -12.79 6.69 -61.63
N MET A 51 -11.50 6.92 -61.94
CA MET A 51 -10.75 6.09 -62.89
C MET A 51 -9.28 6.55 -63.12
N ASN A 52 -8.37 5.64 -62.79
CA ASN A 52 -7.31 5.09 -63.65
C ASN A 52 -6.40 5.97 -64.55
N THR A 53 -5.13 6.01 -64.12
CA THR A 53 -3.91 5.53 -64.84
C THR A 53 -3.11 6.41 -65.83
N LEU A 54 -1.81 6.08 -65.86
CA LEU A 54 -0.71 6.47 -66.77
C LEU A 54 -0.09 7.86 -66.52
N GLY A 55 1.25 8.04 -66.53
CA GLY A 55 2.35 7.11 -66.88
C GLY A 55 3.55 7.13 -65.93
N GLU A 56 4.58 6.35 -66.25
CA GLU A 56 5.62 5.90 -65.30
C GLU A 56 6.81 6.86 -65.10
N LYS A 57 7.44 6.76 -63.93
CA LYS A 57 8.89 6.49 -63.86
C LYS A 57 9.30 5.79 -62.57
N GLN A 58 9.87 4.58 -62.70
CA GLN A 58 10.46 3.84 -61.58
C GLN A 58 11.78 4.46 -61.13
N THR A 59 11.97 4.60 -59.83
CA THR A 59 13.27 4.41 -59.15
C THR A 59 13.02 3.66 -57.85
N ASP A 60 13.60 2.47 -57.69
CA ASP A 60 13.30 1.59 -56.57
C ASP A 60 13.76 2.18 -55.22
N SER A 61 12.86 2.14 -54.24
CA SER A 61 13.20 2.29 -52.82
C SER A 61 12.43 1.26 -52.02
N THR A 62 13.15 0.35 -51.38
CA THR A 62 12.58 -0.77 -50.62
C THR A 62 12.03 -0.28 -49.28
N SER A 63 10.73 0.00 -49.26
CA SER A 63 9.97 0.31 -48.05
C SER A 63 9.92 -0.89 -47.10
N VAL A 64 10.91 -1.00 -46.21
CA VAL A 64 10.87 -1.94 -45.10
C VAL A 64 9.69 -1.57 -44.21
N SER A 65 8.63 -2.38 -44.24
CA SER A 65 7.51 -2.25 -43.32
C SER A 65 8.01 -2.42 -41.89
N VAL A 66 7.90 -1.35 -41.11
CA VAL A 66 8.22 -1.39 -39.67
C VAL A 66 7.17 -2.29 -39.02
N ALA A 67 7.57 -3.52 -38.69
CA ALA A 67 6.71 -4.47 -38.01
C ALA A 67 6.19 -3.85 -36.71
N MET A 68 4.88 -3.93 -36.49
CA MET A 68 4.25 -3.47 -35.25
C MET A 68 4.92 -4.17 -34.06
N ALA A 69 5.40 -3.39 -33.09
CA ALA A 69 5.83 -3.95 -31.82
C ALA A 69 4.63 -4.67 -31.19
N GLN A 70 4.70 -6.00 -31.10
CA GLN A 70 3.54 -6.80 -30.70
C GLN A 70 3.08 -6.40 -29.30
N GLU A 71 1.76 -6.28 -29.17
CA GLU A 71 1.09 -6.08 -27.90
C GLU A 71 1.51 -7.18 -26.92
N ILE A 72 1.82 -6.83 -25.67
CA ILE A 72 1.83 -7.82 -24.59
C ILE A 72 0.38 -8.36 -24.54
N PRO A 73 0.15 -9.67 -24.69
CA PRO A 73 -1.20 -10.20 -24.74
C PRO A 73 -2.02 -9.72 -23.55
N ALA A 74 -3.15 -9.07 -23.83
CA ALA A 74 -4.15 -8.87 -22.81
C ALA A 74 -4.56 -10.24 -22.24
N TRP A 75 -5.01 -10.30 -21.00
CA TRP A 75 -5.65 -11.50 -20.44
C TRP A 75 -6.83 -11.89 -21.35
N THR A 76 -6.66 -12.92 -22.18
CA THR A 76 -7.61 -13.28 -23.26
C THR A 76 -8.64 -14.33 -22.82
N MET A 77 -8.50 -14.87 -21.61
CA MET A 77 -9.51 -15.73 -21.01
C MET A 77 -10.74 -14.88 -20.68
N SER A 78 -11.87 -15.09 -21.35
CA SER A 78 -13.10 -14.36 -21.02
C SER A 78 -13.64 -14.78 -19.65
N ALA A 79 -14.34 -13.89 -18.95
CA ALA A 79 -14.94 -14.17 -17.64
C ALA A 79 -15.80 -15.46 -17.60
N LYS A 80 -16.40 -15.86 -18.73
CA LYS A 80 -17.10 -17.16 -18.84
C LYS A 80 -16.14 -18.35 -18.80
N LYS A 81 -14.99 -18.29 -19.49
CA LYS A 81 -13.94 -19.33 -19.39
C LYS A 81 -13.32 -19.35 -17.99
N GLU A 82 -13.09 -18.18 -17.40
CA GLU A 82 -12.56 -18.02 -16.04
C GLU A 82 -13.46 -18.71 -15.00
N TRP A 83 -14.77 -18.42 -14.98
CA TRP A 83 -15.69 -19.08 -14.07
C TRP A 83 -15.80 -20.60 -14.32
N ILE A 84 -15.67 -21.07 -15.56
CA ILE A 84 -15.58 -22.51 -15.86
C ILE A 84 -14.30 -23.13 -15.28
N ALA A 85 -13.17 -22.43 -15.35
CA ALA A 85 -11.90 -22.86 -14.74
C ALA A 85 -11.96 -22.86 -13.20
N ILE A 86 -12.56 -21.83 -12.59
CA ILE A 86 -12.81 -21.79 -11.14
C ILE A 86 -13.67 -22.99 -10.73
N MET A 87 -14.76 -23.29 -11.44
CA MET A 87 -15.62 -24.42 -11.12
C MET A 87 -14.93 -25.80 -11.29
N ALA A 88 -13.94 -25.91 -12.20
CA ALA A 88 -13.11 -27.11 -12.33
C ALA A 88 -12.07 -27.26 -11.20
N CYS A 89 -11.52 -26.16 -10.70
CA CYS A 89 -10.72 -26.18 -9.46
C CYS A 89 -11.60 -26.50 -8.23
N CYS A 90 -12.84 -26.01 -8.19
CA CYS A 90 -13.80 -26.34 -7.14
C CYS A 90 -14.17 -27.84 -7.11
N SER A 91 -14.24 -28.55 -8.25
CA SER A 91 -14.48 -30.00 -8.22
C SER A 91 -13.30 -30.81 -7.65
N CYS A 92 -12.06 -30.31 -7.76
CA CYS A 92 -10.91 -30.89 -7.06
C CYS A 92 -11.08 -30.80 -5.53
N LEU A 93 -11.45 -29.62 -5.03
CA LEU A 93 -11.60 -29.37 -3.60
C LEU A 93 -12.84 -30.05 -3.01
N PHE A 94 -13.93 -30.18 -3.78
CA PHE A 94 -15.05 -31.04 -3.44
C PHE A 94 -14.59 -32.50 -3.24
N MET A 95 -13.75 -33.03 -4.15
CA MET A 95 -13.21 -34.38 -4.04
C MET A 95 -12.24 -34.57 -2.87
N ALA A 96 -11.48 -33.54 -2.50
CA ALA A 96 -10.64 -33.55 -1.31
C ALA A 96 -11.50 -33.66 -0.03
N GLY A 97 -12.43 -32.72 0.17
CA GLY A 97 -13.32 -32.74 1.34
C GLY A 97 -14.18 -34.01 1.41
N TRP A 98 -14.65 -34.51 0.26
CA TRP A 98 -15.34 -35.80 0.18
C TRP A 98 -14.48 -36.95 0.71
N ASN A 99 -13.18 -36.97 0.41
CA ASN A 99 -12.28 -38.03 0.84
C ASN A 99 -11.97 -37.96 2.34
N ASP A 100 -11.60 -36.78 2.84
CA ASP A 100 -11.20 -36.59 4.24
C ASP A 100 -12.35 -36.95 5.19
N ALA A 101 -13.56 -36.50 4.86
CA ALA A 101 -14.76 -36.77 5.65
C ALA A 101 -15.38 -38.17 5.43
N THR A 102 -15.09 -38.85 4.31
CA THR A 102 -15.53 -40.23 4.05
C THR A 102 -15.02 -41.21 5.12
N THR A 103 -13.80 -41.02 5.60
CA THR A 103 -13.10 -42.07 6.36
C THR A 103 -13.70 -42.29 7.75
N GLY A 104 -14.05 -41.21 8.48
CA GLY A 104 -14.52 -41.29 9.87
C GLY A 104 -15.71 -42.23 10.10
N PRO A 105 -16.85 -42.07 9.39
CA PRO A 105 -18.00 -42.98 9.52
C PRO A 105 -17.74 -44.43 9.13
N LEU A 106 -16.69 -44.70 8.35
CA LEU A 106 -16.32 -46.06 7.95
C LEU A 106 -15.33 -46.72 8.93
N LEU A 107 -14.63 -45.97 9.79
CA LEU A 107 -13.61 -46.51 10.71
C LEU A 107 -14.11 -47.72 11.55
N PRO A 108 -15.29 -47.68 12.21
CA PRO A 108 -15.76 -48.82 13.00
C PRO A 108 -16.04 -50.06 12.13
N THR A 109 -16.56 -49.87 10.93
CA THR A 109 -16.84 -50.95 9.97
C THR A 109 -15.54 -51.52 9.39
N ILE A 110 -14.52 -50.68 9.13
CA ILE A 110 -13.17 -51.11 8.71
C ILE A 110 -12.49 -51.92 9.84
N GLN A 111 -12.54 -51.44 11.08
CA GLN A 111 -12.00 -52.13 12.26
C GLN A 111 -12.63 -53.52 12.42
N SER A 112 -13.96 -53.60 12.34
CA SER A 112 -14.74 -54.84 12.40
C SER A 112 -14.42 -55.80 11.23
N HIS A 113 -14.35 -55.28 10.01
CA HIS A 113 -14.15 -56.09 8.80
C HIS A 113 -12.76 -56.74 8.71
N TYR A 114 -11.69 -56.01 9.05
CA TYR A 114 -10.32 -56.54 9.01
C TYR A 114 -9.81 -57.08 10.36
N GLY A 115 -10.60 -56.98 11.44
CA GLY A 115 -10.20 -57.39 12.79
C GLY A 115 -9.07 -56.54 13.38
N VAL A 116 -9.02 -55.24 13.05
CA VAL A 116 -7.91 -54.34 13.40
C VAL A 116 -8.28 -53.36 14.53
N ASN A 117 -7.32 -53.06 15.39
CA ASN A 117 -7.48 -52.11 16.49
C ASN A 117 -7.21 -50.65 16.05
N PHE A 118 -7.44 -49.70 16.97
CA PHE A 118 -7.20 -48.26 16.78
C PHE A 118 -5.81 -47.91 16.25
N THR A 119 -4.76 -48.53 16.79
CA THR A 119 -3.36 -48.28 16.41
C THR A 119 -3.03 -48.77 14.99
N ILE A 120 -3.74 -49.80 14.52
CA ILE A 120 -3.56 -50.34 13.17
C ILE A 120 -4.44 -49.57 12.17
N VAL A 121 -5.71 -49.29 12.48
CA VAL A 121 -6.60 -48.56 11.56
C VAL A 121 -6.13 -47.11 11.32
N SER A 122 -5.50 -46.48 12.31
CA SER A 122 -4.94 -45.13 12.17
C SER A 122 -3.82 -45.03 11.12
N MET A 123 -3.23 -46.16 10.71
CA MET A 123 -2.26 -46.22 9.61
C MET A 123 -2.86 -45.77 8.27
N LEU A 124 -4.19 -45.74 8.10
CA LEU A 124 -4.83 -45.11 6.94
C LEU A 124 -4.54 -43.60 6.88
N PHE A 125 -4.66 -42.89 8.01
CA PHE A 125 -4.33 -41.45 8.09
C PHE A 125 -2.83 -41.21 7.93
N VAL A 126 -1.98 -42.05 8.53
CA VAL A 126 -0.52 -41.97 8.36
C VAL A 126 -0.13 -42.17 6.90
N SER A 127 -0.74 -43.15 6.21
CA SER A 127 -0.48 -43.40 4.79
C SER A 127 -0.92 -42.24 3.92
N ASN A 128 -2.11 -41.67 4.15
CA ASN A 128 -2.60 -40.48 3.48
C ASN A 128 -1.60 -39.31 3.65
N CYS A 129 -1.14 -39.06 4.88
CA CYS A 129 -0.17 -38.03 5.23
C CYS A 129 1.18 -38.21 4.51
N VAL A 130 1.71 -39.45 4.43
CA VAL A 130 2.92 -39.77 3.64
C VAL A 130 2.72 -39.44 2.16
N GLY A 131 1.53 -39.70 1.61
CA GLY A 131 1.13 -39.28 0.27
C GLY A 131 1.19 -37.76 0.08
N PHE A 132 0.55 -37.00 0.97
CA PHE A 132 0.55 -35.53 0.97
C PHE A 132 1.97 -34.94 1.05
N ILE A 133 2.80 -35.42 1.98
CA ILE A 133 4.18 -34.94 2.16
C ILE A 133 5.02 -35.25 0.92
N SER A 134 4.91 -36.46 0.37
CA SER A 134 5.62 -36.87 -0.84
C SER A 134 5.23 -36.02 -2.04
N ALA A 135 3.94 -35.69 -2.19
CA ALA A 135 3.46 -34.78 -3.21
C ALA A 135 4.00 -33.36 -3.01
N ALA A 136 3.96 -32.80 -1.80
CA ALA A 136 4.47 -31.45 -1.53
C ALA A 136 5.97 -31.28 -1.88
N VAL A 137 6.79 -32.29 -1.58
CA VAL A 137 8.22 -32.33 -1.91
C VAL A 137 8.47 -32.46 -3.43
N ILE A 138 7.53 -33.02 -4.20
CA ILE A 138 7.71 -33.34 -5.62
C ILE A 138 6.93 -32.38 -6.55
N ASN A 139 5.91 -31.67 -6.04
CA ASN A 139 4.96 -30.86 -6.81
C ASN A 139 5.65 -29.79 -7.68
N ILE A 140 6.60 -29.02 -7.12
CA ILE A 140 7.31 -27.98 -7.88
C ILE A 140 8.05 -28.58 -9.07
N HIS A 141 8.73 -29.72 -8.88
CA HIS A 141 9.44 -30.41 -9.95
C HIS A 141 8.47 -30.97 -11.02
N LEU A 142 7.30 -31.49 -10.61
CA LEU A 142 6.29 -31.97 -11.57
C LEU A 142 5.64 -30.81 -12.34
N THR A 143 5.33 -29.68 -11.70
CA THR A 143 4.77 -28.50 -12.38
C THR A 143 5.78 -27.89 -13.36
N ASP A 144 7.04 -27.69 -12.95
CA ASP A 144 8.11 -27.20 -13.83
C ASP A 144 8.29 -28.10 -15.08
N ARG A 145 8.15 -29.43 -14.93
CA ARG A 145 8.45 -30.40 -15.99
C ARG A 145 7.25 -30.78 -16.88
N LEU A 146 6.07 -30.98 -16.29
CA LEU A 146 4.86 -31.46 -16.99
C LEU A 146 3.85 -30.33 -17.29
N GLY A 147 3.80 -29.30 -16.46
CA GLY A 147 2.83 -28.20 -16.54
C GLY A 147 1.47 -28.51 -15.90
N PHE A 148 0.84 -27.45 -15.38
CA PHE A 148 -0.43 -27.44 -14.63
C PHE A 148 -1.47 -28.48 -15.10
N GLY A 149 -1.95 -28.40 -16.35
CA GLY A 149 -3.05 -29.22 -16.84
C GLY A 149 -2.75 -30.73 -16.91
N LYS A 150 -1.48 -31.13 -16.84
CA LYS A 150 -1.06 -32.54 -16.74
C LYS A 150 -0.88 -32.96 -15.29
N VAL A 151 -0.38 -32.09 -14.41
CA VAL A 151 -0.19 -32.38 -12.98
C VAL A 151 -1.55 -32.49 -12.26
N ILE A 152 -2.48 -31.57 -12.54
CA ILE A 152 -3.82 -31.59 -11.92
C ILE A 152 -4.62 -32.84 -12.34
N LEU A 153 -4.54 -33.25 -13.60
CA LEU A 153 -5.18 -34.48 -14.07
C LEU A 153 -4.46 -35.74 -13.57
N LEU A 154 -3.13 -35.74 -13.45
CA LEU A 154 -2.37 -36.84 -12.83
C LEU A 154 -2.85 -37.10 -11.40
N GLY A 155 -3.10 -36.04 -10.62
CA GLY A 155 -3.68 -36.18 -9.28
C GLY A 155 -5.06 -36.86 -9.29
N ALA A 156 -5.93 -36.49 -10.23
CA ALA A 156 -7.25 -37.10 -10.39
C ALA A 156 -7.18 -38.57 -10.85
N VAL A 157 -6.24 -38.92 -11.74
CA VAL A 157 -6.01 -40.31 -12.16
C VAL A 157 -5.49 -41.17 -11.00
N LEU A 158 -4.64 -40.63 -10.13
CA LEU A 158 -4.16 -41.35 -8.94
C LEU A 158 -5.29 -41.58 -7.92
N GLN A 159 -6.22 -40.63 -7.74
CA GLN A 159 -7.45 -40.85 -6.97
C GLN A 159 -8.31 -41.98 -7.58
N ILE A 160 -8.54 -41.97 -8.90
CA ILE A 160 -9.28 -43.03 -9.60
C ILE A 160 -8.65 -44.40 -9.35
N VAL A 161 -7.33 -44.52 -9.49
CA VAL A 161 -6.60 -45.77 -9.21
C VAL A 161 -6.78 -46.20 -7.75
N ALA A 162 -6.68 -45.27 -6.79
CA ALA A 162 -6.90 -45.57 -5.39
C ALA A 162 -8.32 -46.05 -5.09
N TYR A 163 -9.36 -45.36 -5.59
CA TYR A 163 -10.75 -45.80 -5.37
C TYR A 163 -11.06 -47.16 -6.01
N CYS A 164 -10.44 -47.48 -7.16
CA CYS A 164 -10.49 -48.81 -7.77
C CYS A 164 -9.85 -49.91 -6.88
N LEU A 165 -8.80 -49.58 -6.11
CA LEU A 165 -8.19 -50.50 -5.13
C LEU A 165 -9.00 -50.63 -3.84
N LEU A 166 -9.71 -49.57 -3.44
CA LEU A 166 -10.50 -49.52 -2.20
C LEU A 166 -11.86 -50.21 -2.32
N ALA A 167 -12.55 -50.05 -3.46
CA ALA A 167 -13.88 -50.64 -3.70
C ALA A 167 -13.98 -52.18 -3.47
N PRO A 168 -13.03 -53.02 -3.91
CA PRO A 168 -13.07 -54.46 -3.66
C PRO A 168 -12.68 -54.93 -2.24
N ALA A 169 -12.38 -54.02 -1.29
CA ALA A 169 -11.96 -54.36 0.08
C ALA A 169 -10.77 -55.35 0.14
N LEU A 170 -9.67 -54.98 -0.54
CA LEU A 170 -8.42 -55.76 -0.53
C LEU A 170 -7.76 -55.73 0.87
N PRO A 171 -6.91 -56.73 1.21
CA PRO A 171 -6.29 -56.84 2.53
C PRO A 171 -5.67 -55.54 3.04
N PHE A 172 -5.84 -55.25 4.34
CA PHE A 172 -5.58 -53.94 4.94
C PHE A 172 -4.27 -53.21 4.53
N PRO A 173 -3.10 -53.87 4.35
CA PRO A 173 -1.91 -53.19 3.83
C PRO A 173 -2.07 -52.59 2.43
N VAL A 174 -2.88 -53.20 1.55
CA VAL A 174 -3.24 -52.67 0.24
C VAL A 174 -4.17 -51.45 0.38
N MET A 175 -5.06 -51.45 1.38
CA MET A 175 -5.87 -50.30 1.74
C MET A 175 -5.00 -49.11 2.18
N CYS A 176 -3.97 -49.34 3.00
CA CYS A 176 -2.97 -48.33 3.35
C CYS A 176 -2.24 -47.77 2.11
N ILE A 177 -1.77 -48.64 1.20
CA ILE A 177 -1.12 -48.21 -0.05
C ILE A 177 -2.06 -47.35 -0.91
N ALA A 178 -3.34 -47.75 -1.03
CA ALA A 178 -4.34 -46.97 -1.76
C ALA A 178 -4.59 -45.60 -1.09
N TYR A 179 -4.63 -45.51 0.24
CA TYR A 179 -4.71 -44.23 0.96
C TYR A 179 -3.47 -43.33 0.71
N ALA A 180 -2.26 -43.89 0.63
CA ALA A 180 -1.06 -43.13 0.25
C ALA A 180 -1.10 -42.60 -1.20
N VAL A 181 -1.51 -43.43 -2.16
CA VAL A 181 -1.69 -43.01 -3.57
C VAL A 181 -2.78 -41.94 -3.70
N ASN A 182 -3.88 -42.08 -2.97
CA ASN A 182 -4.96 -41.12 -2.90
C ASN A 182 -4.50 -39.77 -2.31
N GLY A 183 -3.80 -39.77 -1.17
CA GLY A 183 -3.30 -38.55 -0.53
C GLY A 183 -2.32 -37.78 -1.42
N PHE A 184 -1.44 -38.48 -2.15
CA PHE A 184 -0.60 -37.88 -3.17
C PHE A 184 -1.43 -37.25 -4.31
N GLY A 185 -2.49 -37.93 -4.76
CA GLY A 185 -3.40 -37.43 -5.80
C GLY A 185 -4.29 -36.26 -5.38
N ILE A 186 -4.68 -36.18 -4.10
CA ILE A 186 -5.34 -35.02 -3.50
C ILE A 186 -4.37 -33.83 -3.45
N ALA A 187 -3.19 -34.03 -2.85
CA ALA A 187 -2.22 -32.97 -2.61
C ALA A 187 -1.71 -32.30 -3.90
N LEU A 188 -1.52 -33.04 -4.99
CA LEU A 188 -1.24 -32.44 -6.30
C LEU A 188 -2.40 -31.55 -6.77
N GLN A 189 -3.64 -32.03 -6.69
CA GLN A 189 -4.81 -31.26 -7.12
C GLN A 189 -5.05 -30.02 -6.26
N ASP A 190 -4.91 -30.12 -4.93
CA ASP A 190 -5.02 -28.99 -4.01
C ASP A 190 -3.95 -27.94 -4.32
N ALA A 191 -2.68 -28.34 -4.45
CA ALA A 191 -1.59 -27.43 -4.78
C ALA A 191 -1.78 -26.73 -6.14
N GLN A 192 -2.19 -27.45 -7.18
CA GLN A 192 -2.46 -26.84 -8.49
C GLN A 192 -3.70 -25.92 -8.44
N ALA A 193 -4.79 -26.32 -7.78
CA ALA A 193 -6.05 -25.56 -7.73
C ALA A 193 -5.95 -24.26 -6.91
N ASN A 194 -5.25 -24.30 -5.76
CA ASN A 194 -4.98 -23.11 -4.94
C ASN A 194 -4.07 -22.14 -5.71
N GLY A 195 -3.00 -22.64 -6.34
CA GLY A 195 -2.08 -21.80 -7.14
C GLY A 195 -2.78 -21.12 -8.31
N PHE A 196 -3.53 -21.88 -9.11
CA PHE A 196 -4.26 -21.36 -10.27
C PHE A 196 -5.25 -20.25 -9.90
N ILE A 197 -5.99 -20.38 -8.78
CA ILE A 197 -6.97 -19.37 -8.36
C ILE A 197 -6.29 -18.15 -7.68
N ALA A 198 -5.15 -18.33 -7.00
CA ALA A 198 -4.37 -17.23 -6.46
C ALA A 198 -3.82 -16.29 -7.54
N GLU A 199 -3.55 -16.79 -8.75
CA GLU A 199 -3.11 -16.02 -9.91
C GLU A 199 -4.24 -15.37 -10.73
N LEU A 200 -5.53 -15.57 -10.38
CA LEU A 200 -6.64 -14.98 -11.14
C LEU A 200 -6.85 -13.49 -10.82
N PRO A 201 -6.98 -12.61 -11.84
CA PRO A 201 -7.20 -11.18 -11.62
C PRO A 201 -8.57 -10.90 -11.01
N ASN A 202 -8.66 -9.83 -10.21
CA ASN A 202 -9.85 -9.35 -9.50
C ASN A 202 -10.42 -10.33 -8.44
N ASN A 203 -10.59 -9.85 -7.20
CA ASN A 203 -11.27 -10.58 -6.12
C ASN A 203 -10.75 -12.01 -5.84
N ALA A 204 -9.45 -12.26 -6.02
CA ALA A 204 -8.81 -13.56 -5.78
C ALA A 204 -9.13 -14.12 -4.38
N SER A 205 -9.11 -13.26 -3.35
CA SER A 205 -9.56 -13.58 -1.98
C SER A 205 -10.96 -14.23 -1.94
N ALA A 206 -11.98 -13.58 -2.51
CA ALA A 206 -13.34 -14.13 -2.52
C ALA A 206 -13.46 -15.42 -3.35
N LYS A 207 -12.62 -15.59 -4.39
CA LYS A 207 -12.54 -16.82 -5.19
C LYS A 207 -11.89 -17.98 -4.40
N MET A 208 -10.88 -17.69 -3.58
CA MET A 208 -10.27 -18.65 -2.65
C MET A 208 -11.26 -19.06 -1.53
N GLY A 209 -12.00 -18.10 -0.97
CA GLY A 209 -13.09 -18.38 -0.04
C GLY A 209 -14.18 -19.29 -0.63
N LEU A 210 -14.56 -19.07 -1.90
CA LEU A 210 -15.48 -19.97 -2.62
C LEU A 210 -14.88 -21.37 -2.83
N LEU A 211 -13.61 -21.45 -3.26
CA LEU A 211 -12.88 -22.71 -3.45
C LEU A 211 -12.89 -23.56 -2.16
N HIS A 212 -12.64 -22.94 -1.01
CA HIS A 212 -12.67 -23.61 0.28
C HIS A 212 -14.08 -23.82 0.86
N ALA A 213 -15.08 -23.02 0.48
CA ALA A 213 -16.47 -23.32 0.79
C ALA A 213 -16.93 -24.62 0.10
N VAL A 214 -16.48 -24.87 -1.15
CA VAL A 214 -16.80 -26.10 -1.89
C VAL A 214 -16.10 -27.34 -1.30
N TYR A 215 -14.90 -27.21 -0.74
CA TYR A 215 -14.31 -28.27 0.13
C TYR A 215 -15.25 -28.62 1.28
N GLY A 216 -15.76 -27.59 1.98
CA GLY A 216 -16.73 -27.76 3.08
C GLY A 216 -18.00 -28.48 2.63
N ALA A 217 -18.48 -28.21 1.42
CA ALA A 217 -19.63 -28.92 0.84
C ALA A 217 -19.35 -30.40 0.55
N GLY A 218 -18.16 -30.74 0.03
CA GLY A 218 -17.74 -32.13 -0.15
C GLY A 218 -17.64 -32.88 1.18
N ALA A 219 -17.02 -32.24 2.18
CA ALA A 219 -16.85 -32.77 3.52
C ALA A 219 -18.18 -32.86 4.31
N PHE A 220 -19.14 -32.00 4.04
CA PHE A 220 -20.49 -32.07 4.59
C PHE A 220 -21.27 -33.28 4.04
N ILE A 221 -21.20 -33.54 2.73
CA ILE A 221 -22.03 -34.56 2.06
C ILE A 221 -21.47 -35.97 2.25
N ALA A 222 -20.14 -36.16 2.22
CA ALA A 222 -19.54 -37.48 2.26
C ALA A 222 -19.94 -38.33 3.48
N PRO A 223 -19.99 -37.81 4.74
CA PRO A 223 -20.43 -38.59 5.88
C PRO A 223 -21.90 -39.02 5.79
N LEU A 224 -22.78 -38.22 5.17
CA LEU A 224 -24.19 -38.61 4.96
C LEU A 224 -24.29 -39.91 4.14
N VAL A 225 -23.45 -40.03 3.12
CA VAL A 225 -23.41 -41.19 2.20
C VAL A 225 -22.64 -42.35 2.84
N ALA A 226 -21.47 -42.09 3.42
CA ALA A 226 -20.64 -43.10 4.08
C ALA A 226 -21.38 -43.76 5.26
N THR A 227 -22.17 -43.01 6.03
CA THR A 227 -23.01 -43.53 7.12
C THR A 227 -24.06 -44.54 6.64
N GLN A 228 -24.59 -44.38 5.42
CA GLN A 228 -25.51 -45.35 4.83
C GLN A 228 -24.79 -46.63 4.38
N PHE A 229 -23.60 -46.49 3.76
CA PHE A 229 -22.81 -47.65 3.37
C PHE A 229 -22.22 -48.42 4.57
N ALA A 230 -21.87 -47.74 5.66
CA ALA A 230 -21.40 -48.36 6.91
C ALA A 230 -22.38 -49.39 7.50
N GLN A 231 -23.68 -49.25 7.20
CA GLN A 231 -24.78 -50.08 7.71
C GLN A 231 -25.12 -51.29 6.82
N VAL A 232 -24.55 -51.42 5.62
CA VAL A 232 -24.81 -52.55 4.72
C VAL A 232 -23.61 -53.51 4.61
N PRO A 233 -23.82 -54.83 4.37
CA PRO A 233 -22.72 -55.81 4.33
C PRO A 233 -21.62 -55.54 3.29
N ARG A 234 -21.87 -54.70 2.29
CA ARG A 234 -20.92 -54.29 1.24
C ARG A 234 -20.51 -52.82 1.39
N TRP A 235 -20.10 -52.43 2.58
CA TRP A 235 -19.71 -51.06 2.95
C TRP A 235 -18.69 -50.42 1.99
N SER A 236 -17.75 -51.20 1.43
CA SER A 236 -16.73 -50.71 0.50
C SER A 236 -17.30 -50.20 -0.84
N PHE A 237 -18.57 -50.46 -1.14
CA PHE A 237 -19.25 -49.92 -2.33
C PHE A 237 -19.38 -48.37 -2.27
N HIS A 238 -19.20 -47.74 -1.11
CA HIS A 238 -19.00 -46.27 -1.01
C HIS A 238 -17.83 -45.78 -1.89
N TYR A 239 -16.79 -46.59 -2.06
CA TYR A 239 -15.66 -46.23 -2.93
C TYR A 239 -16.01 -46.37 -4.42
N LEU A 240 -17.08 -47.08 -4.81
CA LEU A 240 -17.62 -47.02 -6.18
C LEU A 240 -18.36 -45.70 -6.41
N THR A 241 -19.08 -45.18 -5.42
CA THR A 241 -19.63 -43.82 -5.46
C THR A 241 -18.51 -42.78 -5.55
N SER A 242 -17.47 -42.92 -4.71
CA SER A 242 -16.29 -42.04 -4.71
C SER A 242 -15.54 -42.08 -6.04
N LEU A 243 -15.37 -43.27 -6.63
CA LEU A 243 -14.84 -43.47 -7.99
C LEU A 243 -15.68 -42.74 -9.04
N GLY A 244 -17.01 -42.80 -8.94
CA GLY A 244 -17.92 -42.09 -9.85
C GLY A 244 -17.75 -40.57 -9.81
N VAL A 245 -17.65 -39.97 -8.63
CA VAL A 245 -17.39 -38.51 -8.51
C VAL A 245 -15.95 -38.16 -8.93
N SER A 246 -14.97 -39.01 -8.64
CA SER A 246 -13.57 -38.83 -9.06
C SER A 246 -13.42 -38.90 -10.58
N LEU A 247 -14.13 -39.82 -11.26
CA LEU A 247 -14.23 -39.89 -12.72
C LEU A 247 -14.88 -38.63 -13.31
N ALA A 248 -15.97 -38.13 -12.71
CA ALA A 248 -16.60 -36.89 -13.13
C ALA A 248 -15.64 -35.69 -13.01
N ASN A 249 -14.90 -35.57 -11.89
CA ASN A 249 -13.87 -34.56 -11.69
C ASN A 249 -12.75 -34.67 -12.75
N ALA A 250 -12.21 -35.86 -13.01
CA ALA A 250 -11.19 -36.07 -14.03
C ALA A 250 -11.68 -35.70 -15.44
N ILE A 251 -12.94 -35.99 -15.78
CA ILE A 251 -13.57 -35.57 -17.03
C ILE A 251 -13.69 -34.04 -17.11
N VAL A 252 -14.14 -33.38 -16.04
CA VAL A 252 -14.20 -31.91 -15.98
C VAL A 252 -12.83 -31.28 -16.21
N LEU A 253 -11.80 -31.74 -15.49
CA LEU A 253 -10.42 -31.27 -15.64
C LEU A 253 -9.89 -31.48 -17.06
N LEU A 254 -10.12 -32.64 -17.65
CA LEU A 254 -9.70 -32.95 -19.02
C LEU A 254 -10.44 -32.11 -20.07
N VAL A 255 -11.74 -31.86 -19.91
CA VAL A 255 -12.55 -31.08 -20.86
C VAL A 255 -12.25 -29.58 -20.79
N VAL A 256 -12.01 -29.06 -19.58
CA VAL A 256 -11.76 -27.63 -19.31
C VAL A 256 -10.31 -27.25 -19.60
N PHE A 257 -9.33 -27.96 -19.00
CA PHE A 257 -7.91 -27.60 -19.12
C PHE A 257 -7.20 -28.31 -20.29
N ARG A 258 -7.71 -29.46 -20.76
CA ARG A 258 -7.25 -30.16 -21.98
C ARG A 258 -5.73 -30.40 -22.05
N LEU A 259 -5.10 -30.69 -20.91
CA LEU A 259 -3.65 -30.92 -20.75
C LEU A 259 -2.74 -29.73 -21.08
N HIS A 260 -3.29 -28.54 -21.28
CA HIS A 260 -2.52 -27.31 -21.54
C HIS A 260 -1.75 -26.84 -20.29
N ARG A 261 -0.76 -25.98 -20.51
CA ARG A 261 -0.03 -25.30 -19.44
C ARG A 261 -0.83 -24.11 -18.91
N GLN A 262 -0.46 -23.61 -17.73
CA GLN A 262 -1.20 -22.55 -17.03
C GLN A 262 -1.31 -21.27 -17.88
N HIS A 263 -0.21 -20.89 -18.53
CA HIS A 263 -0.14 -19.77 -19.45
C HIS A 263 -1.05 -19.94 -20.67
N ASP A 264 -1.07 -21.11 -21.32
CA ASP A 264 -1.95 -21.39 -22.47
C ASP A 264 -3.44 -21.16 -22.12
N ILE A 265 -3.84 -21.55 -20.90
CA ILE A 265 -5.21 -21.47 -20.39
C ILE A 265 -5.60 -20.01 -20.09
N MET A 266 -4.68 -19.25 -19.50
CA MET A 266 -4.86 -17.83 -19.15
C MET A 266 -4.66 -16.88 -20.35
N GLY A 267 -4.01 -17.35 -21.42
CA GLY A 267 -3.65 -16.55 -22.60
C GLY A 267 -2.31 -15.79 -22.48
N LEU A 268 -1.40 -16.28 -21.63
CA LEU A 268 -0.07 -15.73 -21.38
C LEU A 268 1.00 -16.43 -22.27
N PRO A 269 2.17 -15.82 -22.53
CA PRO A 269 3.27 -16.48 -23.24
C PRO A 269 3.90 -17.66 -22.46
N ASP A 270 4.42 -18.69 -23.15
CA ASP A 270 5.16 -19.79 -22.51
C ASP A 270 6.55 -19.30 -22.01
N PRO A 271 6.85 -19.34 -20.70
CA PRO A 271 8.17 -18.95 -20.18
C PRO A 271 9.32 -19.80 -20.74
N ASN A 272 9.08 -21.03 -21.21
CA ASN A 272 10.13 -21.82 -21.85
C ASN A 272 10.60 -21.23 -23.19
N ILE A 273 9.76 -20.44 -23.88
CA ILE A 273 10.17 -19.74 -25.10
C ILE A 273 11.07 -18.54 -24.75
N ILE A 274 10.83 -17.89 -23.61
CA ILE A 274 11.66 -16.78 -23.11
C ILE A 274 13.09 -17.27 -22.78
N HIS A 275 13.22 -18.49 -22.25
CA HIS A 275 14.52 -19.09 -21.94
C HIS A 275 15.32 -19.63 -23.15
N ALA A 276 14.72 -19.74 -24.34
CA ALA A 276 15.36 -20.36 -25.50
C ALA A 276 16.32 -19.44 -26.29
N HIS A 277 16.39 -18.15 -25.96
CA HIS A 277 17.20 -17.13 -26.67
C HIS A 277 18.15 -16.33 -25.77
N GLY A 278 18.44 -16.83 -24.56
CA GLY A 278 19.60 -16.44 -23.77
C GLY A 278 20.65 -17.56 -23.79
N GLU A 279 21.94 -17.22 -23.92
CA GLU A 279 23.01 -18.24 -23.94
C GLU A 279 23.12 -19.00 -22.60
N ALA A 280 23.54 -20.26 -22.69
CA ALA A 280 23.39 -21.28 -21.65
C ALA A 280 24.24 -21.03 -20.37
N THR A 281 23.81 -20.09 -19.53
CA THR A 281 24.46 -19.76 -18.26
C THR A 281 23.72 -20.41 -17.10
N GLN A 282 24.06 -21.68 -16.84
CA GLN A 282 23.72 -22.52 -15.66
C GLN A 282 22.25 -22.49 -15.18
N ALA A 283 21.53 -23.60 -15.39
CA ALA A 283 20.21 -23.81 -14.82
C ALA A 283 20.24 -23.71 -13.28
N SER A 284 19.48 -22.76 -12.72
CA SER A 284 19.27 -22.67 -11.28
C SER A 284 18.52 -23.91 -10.80
N GLY A 285 19.13 -24.65 -9.87
CA GLY A 285 18.58 -25.92 -9.42
C GLY A 285 17.28 -25.72 -8.63
N THR A 286 16.35 -26.67 -8.68
CA THR A 286 15.13 -26.65 -7.85
C THR A 286 15.47 -26.50 -6.36
N SER A 287 16.66 -26.95 -5.95
CA SER A 287 17.32 -26.70 -4.66
C SER A 287 17.26 -25.23 -4.21
N ASP A 288 17.53 -24.26 -5.09
CA ASP A 288 17.60 -22.85 -4.71
C ASP A 288 16.21 -22.25 -4.50
N LYS A 289 15.20 -22.66 -5.30
CA LYS A 289 13.78 -22.35 -5.05
C LYS A 289 13.38 -22.83 -3.65
N TYR A 290 13.66 -24.09 -3.30
CA TYR A 290 13.35 -24.64 -1.98
C TYR A 290 14.10 -23.93 -0.85
N LYS A 291 15.40 -23.63 -1.03
CA LYS A 291 16.23 -22.92 -0.06
C LYS A 291 15.68 -21.52 0.24
N GLN A 292 15.24 -20.80 -0.79
CA GLN A 292 14.59 -19.49 -0.64
C GLN A 292 13.28 -19.62 0.15
N ILE A 293 12.37 -20.51 -0.25
CA ILE A 293 11.08 -20.74 0.41
C ILE A 293 11.26 -21.11 1.89
N PHE A 294 12.08 -22.12 2.19
CA PHE A 294 12.28 -22.60 3.57
C PHE A 294 13.12 -21.65 4.44
N SER A 295 13.84 -20.67 3.87
CA SER A 295 14.54 -19.65 4.65
C SER A 295 13.61 -18.63 5.33
N SER A 296 12.36 -18.51 4.86
CA SER A 296 11.40 -17.54 5.38
C SER A 296 10.80 -17.98 6.73
N ARG A 297 11.09 -17.23 7.79
CA ARG A 297 10.49 -17.44 9.12
C ARG A 297 8.97 -17.38 9.10
N ALA A 298 8.38 -16.55 8.23
CA ALA A 298 6.93 -16.48 8.07
C ALA A 298 6.37 -17.79 7.50
N VAL A 299 7.01 -18.36 6.47
CA VAL A 299 6.62 -19.66 5.90
C VAL A 299 6.76 -20.77 6.94
N GLN A 300 7.84 -20.78 7.74
CA GLN A 300 8.03 -21.76 8.81
C GLN A 300 6.92 -21.70 9.88
N LEU A 301 6.60 -20.50 10.38
CA LEU A 301 5.55 -20.31 11.41
C LEU A 301 4.15 -20.64 10.87
N MET A 302 3.84 -20.28 9.63
CA MET A 302 2.54 -20.58 9.01
C MET A 302 2.41 -22.07 8.64
N ALA A 303 3.48 -22.72 8.17
CA ALA A 303 3.48 -24.16 7.95
C ALA A 303 3.23 -24.92 9.26
N PHE A 304 3.84 -24.50 10.36
CA PHE A 304 3.58 -25.08 11.69
C PHE A 304 2.13 -24.84 12.15
N PHE A 305 1.62 -23.62 12.04
CA PHE A 305 0.23 -23.32 12.41
C PHE A 305 -0.78 -24.12 11.59
N VAL A 306 -0.64 -24.14 10.27
CA VAL A 306 -1.54 -24.88 9.37
C VAL A 306 -1.45 -26.39 9.62
N TRP A 307 -0.26 -26.93 9.90
CA TRP A 307 -0.08 -28.34 10.26
C TRP A 307 -0.84 -28.71 11.56
N VAL A 308 -0.74 -27.89 12.61
CA VAL A 308 -1.52 -28.09 13.85
C VAL A 308 -3.02 -27.94 13.59
N TYR A 309 -3.43 -26.86 12.93
CA TYR A 309 -4.85 -26.55 12.70
C TYR A 309 -5.54 -27.62 11.85
N VAL A 310 -4.98 -27.99 10.68
CA VAL A 310 -5.60 -28.98 9.78
C VAL A 310 -5.51 -30.38 10.39
N GLY A 311 -4.46 -30.66 11.16
CA GLY A 311 -4.38 -31.87 11.98
C GLY A 311 -5.57 -31.98 12.94
N VAL A 312 -5.91 -30.91 13.66
CA VAL A 312 -7.08 -30.86 14.54
C VAL A 312 -8.40 -30.99 13.76
N GLU A 313 -8.57 -30.29 12.63
CA GLU A 313 -9.78 -30.37 11.78
C GLU A 313 -10.07 -31.82 11.36
N VAL A 314 -9.07 -32.50 10.80
CA VAL A 314 -9.19 -33.90 10.32
C VAL A 314 -9.31 -34.89 11.49
N THR A 315 -8.63 -34.65 12.62
CA THR A 315 -8.76 -35.49 13.81
C THR A 315 -10.17 -35.45 14.39
N ILE A 316 -10.79 -34.26 14.53
CA ILE A 316 -12.16 -34.15 15.03
C ILE A 316 -13.13 -34.80 14.04
N GLY A 317 -13.10 -34.38 12.77
CA GLY A 317 -14.02 -34.89 11.74
C GLY A 317 -13.94 -36.41 11.51
N GLY A 318 -12.74 -36.99 11.67
CA GLY A 318 -12.49 -38.43 11.56
C GLY A 318 -12.93 -39.23 12.79
N TRP A 319 -12.50 -38.85 14.00
CA TRP A 319 -12.65 -39.70 15.19
C TRP A 319 -13.92 -39.44 16.00
N ILE A 320 -14.63 -38.32 15.78
CA ILE A 320 -15.85 -38.00 16.54
C ILE A 320 -16.94 -39.07 16.43
N VAL A 321 -17.00 -39.78 15.31
CA VAL A 321 -17.99 -40.86 15.09
C VAL A 321 -17.72 -42.02 16.04
N THR A 322 -16.49 -42.52 16.09
CA THR A 322 -16.11 -43.63 16.97
C THR A 322 -16.19 -43.23 18.45
N PHE A 323 -15.80 -41.99 18.79
CA PHE A 323 -15.99 -41.44 20.14
C PHE A 323 -17.45 -41.44 20.57
N VAL A 324 -18.39 -41.01 19.72
CA VAL A 324 -19.82 -41.03 20.07
C VAL A 324 -20.36 -42.46 20.15
N ILE A 325 -19.87 -43.40 19.35
CA ILE A 325 -20.27 -44.82 19.45
C ILE A 325 -19.81 -45.43 20.78
N GLU A 326 -18.52 -45.35 21.09
CA GLU A 326 -17.92 -46.05 22.24
C GLU A 326 -18.15 -45.30 23.57
N GLU A 327 -17.81 -44.01 23.64
CA GLU A 327 -17.85 -43.22 24.88
C GLU A 327 -19.22 -42.60 25.17
N ARG A 328 -20.17 -42.65 24.22
CA ARG A 328 -21.53 -42.08 24.38
C ARG A 328 -22.66 -43.05 24.04
N GLY A 329 -22.38 -44.30 23.68
CA GLY A 329 -23.39 -45.31 23.35
C GLY A 329 -24.17 -45.02 22.07
N GLY A 330 -23.56 -44.30 21.13
CA GLY A 330 -24.17 -43.93 19.85
C GLY A 330 -24.40 -45.13 18.94
N GLY A 331 -25.54 -45.14 18.24
CA GLY A 331 -25.84 -46.14 17.22
C GLY A 331 -25.15 -45.85 15.88
N PRO A 332 -25.35 -46.71 14.84
CA PRO A 332 -24.74 -46.56 13.51
C PRO A 332 -25.03 -45.23 12.80
N SER A 333 -26.03 -44.47 13.23
CA SER A 333 -26.34 -43.12 12.75
C SER A 333 -25.37 -42.02 13.26
N ALA A 334 -24.44 -42.34 14.17
CA ALA A 334 -23.47 -41.39 14.72
C ALA A 334 -22.59 -40.72 13.64
N GLY A 335 -22.42 -41.34 12.47
CA GLY A 335 -21.69 -40.76 11.34
C GLY A 335 -22.26 -39.42 10.83
N TYR A 336 -23.54 -39.16 11.05
CA TYR A 336 -24.16 -37.85 10.76
C TYR A 336 -23.61 -36.69 11.60
N ILE A 337 -22.96 -36.96 12.74
CA ILE A 337 -22.33 -35.94 13.59
C ILE A 337 -21.06 -35.38 12.92
N SER A 338 -20.36 -36.19 12.11
CA SER A 338 -19.25 -35.72 11.27
C SER A 338 -19.75 -34.77 10.16
N SER A 339 -20.91 -35.04 9.55
CA SER A 339 -21.58 -34.04 8.70
C SER A 339 -21.96 -32.78 9.48
N GLY A 340 -22.38 -32.88 10.74
CA GLY A 340 -22.62 -31.72 11.61
C GLY A 340 -21.38 -30.82 11.73
N PHE A 341 -20.21 -31.42 12.01
CA PHE A 341 -18.92 -30.73 12.05
C PHE A 341 -18.60 -30.01 10.74
N PHE A 342 -18.55 -30.73 9.62
CA PHE A 342 -18.13 -30.18 8.32
C PHE A 342 -19.15 -29.22 7.72
N GLY A 343 -20.46 -29.44 7.95
CA GLY A 343 -21.52 -28.51 7.58
C GLY A 343 -21.45 -27.21 8.39
N GLY A 344 -21.15 -27.31 9.69
CA GLY A 344 -20.82 -26.17 10.53
C GLY A 344 -19.65 -25.38 9.96
N LEU A 345 -18.53 -26.06 9.66
CA LEU A 345 -17.32 -25.47 9.07
C LEU A 345 -17.55 -24.79 7.72
N MET A 346 -18.37 -25.39 6.84
CA MET A 346 -18.80 -24.77 5.59
C MET A 346 -19.59 -23.47 5.84
N LEU A 347 -20.54 -23.49 6.78
CA LEU A 347 -21.30 -22.29 7.15
C LEU A 347 -20.42 -21.24 7.83
N GLY A 348 -19.43 -21.65 8.63
CA GLY A 348 -18.47 -20.77 9.30
C GLY A 348 -17.66 -19.91 8.33
N ARG A 349 -17.25 -20.50 7.19
CA ARG A 349 -16.54 -19.81 6.09
C ARG A 349 -17.38 -18.72 5.40
N VAL A 350 -18.71 -18.71 5.57
CA VAL A 350 -19.63 -17.75 4.92
C VAL A 350 -20.30 -16.80 5.92
N VAL A 351 -20.90 -17.33 6.99
CA VAL A 351 -21.77 -16.59 7.91
C VAL A 351 -20.97 -15.69 8.85
N LEU A 352 -19.76 -16.11 9.26
CA LEU A 352 -19.00 -15.38 10.27
C LEU A 352 -18.24 -14.17 9.71
N LEU A 353 -18.01 -14.08 8.40
CA LEU A 353 -17.31 -12.96 7.73
C LEU A 353 -17.76 -11.58 8.25
N TRP A 354 -19.06 -11.30 8.16
CA TRP A 354 -19.67 -10.04 8.63
C TRP A 354 -19.56 -9.81 10.15
N VAL A 355 -19.64 -10.87 10.95
CA VAL A 355 -19.47 -10.79 12.41
C VAL A 355 -18.05 -10.30 12.74
N ASN A 356 -17.07 -10.65 11.89
CA ASN A 356 -15.67 -10.55 12.21
C ASN A 356 -15.03 -9.25 11.70
N GLU A 357 -15.54 -8.71 10.60
CA GLU A 357 -15.38 -7.30 10.23
C GLU A 357 -15.82 -6.36 11.37
N LYS A 358 -16.92 -6.71 12.05
CA LYS A 358 -17.52 -5.87 13.11
C LYS A 358 -16.81 -5.95 14.46
N ILE A 359 -16.26 -7.10 14.84
CA ILE A 359 -15.57 -7.32 16.13
C ILE A 359 -14.06 -7.06 16.04
N GLY A 360 -13.48 -7.19 14.85
CA GLY A 360 -12.07 -7.03 14.57
C GLY A 360 -11.30 -8.35 14.62
N GLU A 361 -11.31 -9.08 13.52
CA GLU A 361 -10.30 -10.06 13.06
C GLU A 361 -9.40 -10.68 14.15
N ARG A 362 -8.31 -10.02 14.56
CA ARG A 362 -7.35 -10.57 15.55
C ARG A 362 -8.01 -10.94 16.90
N ARG A 363 -9.03 -10.19 17.35
CA ARG A 363 -9.77 -10.47 18.60
C ARG A 363 -10.70 -11.68 18.44
N VAL A 364 -11.30 -11.82 17.26
CA VAL A 364 -12.19 -12.92 16.90
C VAL A 364 -11.49 -14.26 17.02
N VAL A 365 -10.26 -14.39 16.48
CA VAL A 365 -9.51 -15.65 16.51
C VAL A 365 -9.30 -16.15 17.94
N TYR A 366 -8.87 -15.28 18.87
CA TYR A 366 -8.72 -15.67 20.28
C TYR A 366 -10.06 -16.05 20.93
N PHE A 367 -11.13 -15.30 20.65
CA PHE A 367 -12.47 -15.57 21.17
C PHE A 367 -13.01 -16.93 20.68
N TYR A 368 -12.84 -17.24 19.39
CA TYR A 368 -13.24 -18.52 18.80
C TYR A 368 -12.39 -19.69 19.34
N CYS A 369 -11.08 -19.52 19.51
CA CYS A 369 -10.25 -20.56 20.14
C CYS A 369 -10.71 -20.88 21.57
N VAL A 370 -11.00 -19.86 22.40
CA VAL A 370 -11.53 -20.06 23.76
C VAL A 370 -12.90 -20.75 23.73
N LEU A 371 -13.78 -20.37 22.81
CA LEU A 371 -15.11 -20.96 22.68
C LEU A 371 -15.05 -22.41 22.18
N CYS A 372 -14.17 -22.75 21.23
CA CYS A 372 -13.90 -24.12 20.81
C CYS A 372 -13.40 -24.98 21.98
N ILE A 373 -12.43 -24.50 22.77
CA ILE A 373 -11.93 -25.23 23.95
C ILE A 373 -13.06 -25.46 24.96
N GLY A 374 -13.92 -24.47 25.20
CA GLY A 374 -15.10 -24.62 26.06
C GLY A 374 -16.10 -25.67 25.55
N LEU A 375 -16.33 -25.73 24.24
CA LEU A 375 -17.23 -26.70 23.61
C LEU A 375 -16.64 -28.12 23.57
N GLU A 376 -15.34 -28.28 23.33
CA GLU A 376 -14.64 -29.57 23.45
C GLU A 376 -14.72 -30.10 24.88
N LEU A 377 -14.51 -29.26 25.90
CA LEU A 377 -14.71 -29.65 27.30
C LEU A 377 -16.15 -30.08 27.58
N VAL A 378 -17.17 -29.46 26.95
CA VAL A 378 -18.55 -29.93 27.03
C VAL A 378 -18.70 -31.31 26.36
N ILE A 379 -18.15 -31.53 25.16
CA ILE A 379 -18.20 -32.81 24.45
C ILE A 379 -17.56 -33.93 25.30
N TRP A 380 -16.44 -33.64 25.95
CA TRP A 380 -15.66 -34.61 26.75
C TRP A 380 -16.29 -34.90 28.12
N LEU A 381 -16.86 -33.89 28.79
CA LEU A 381 -17.37 -34.01 30.16
C LEU A 381 -18.89 -34.29 30.25
N VAL A 382 -19.66 -33.97 29.21
CA VAL A 382 -21.12 -34.18 29.20
C VAL A 382 -21.48 -35.45 28.40
N PRO A 383 -22.10 -36.47 29.04
CA PRO A 383 -22.55 -37.68 28.37
C PRO A 383 -23.92 -37.46 27.71
N ASN A 384 -24.00 -36.63 26.66
CA ASN A 384 -25.24 -36.37 25.93
C ASN A 384 -25.03 -36.34 24.41
N ILE A 385 -25.58 -37.32 23.69
CA ILE A 385 -25.41 -37.46 22.22
C ILE A 385 -25.90 -36.21 21.46
N ILE A 386 -27.04 -35.64 21.84
CA ILE A 386 -27.65 -34.49 21.14
C ILE A 386 -26.86 -33.21 21.45
N GLY A 387 -26.52 -32.99 22.72
CA GLY A 387 -25.70 -31.86 23.15
C GLY A 387 -24.33 -31.87 22.47
N ASN A 388 -23.70 -33.04 22.38
CA ASN A 388 -22.39 -33.20 21.76
C ASN A 388 -22.47 -33.03 20.23
N ALA A 389 -23.51 -33.53 19.57
CA ALA A 389 -23.73 -33.29 18.14
C ALA A 389 -23.88 -31.79 17.79
N LEU A 390 -24.60 -31.03 18.64
CA LEU A 390 -24.72 -29.58 18.49
C LEU A 390 -23.40 -28.86 18.77
N ALA A 391 -22.71 -29.22 19.86
CA ALA A 391 -21.41 -28.63 20.22
C ALA A 391 -20.36 -28.85 19.12
N VAL A 392 -20.23 -30.07 18.61
CA VAL A 392 -19.34 -30.43 17.48
C VAL A 392 -19.64 -29.59 16.24
N SER A 393 -20.92 -29.39 15.91
CA SER A 393 -21.33 -28.57 14.77
C SER A 393 -20.94 -27.09 14.94
N ILE A 394 -20.99 -26.58 16.18
CA ILE A 394 -20.56 -25.21 16.49
C ILE A 394 -19.02 -25.10 16.51
N VAL A 395 -18.28 -26.08 17.02
CA VAL A 395 -16.81 -26.14 16.93
C VAL A 395 -16.37 -26.09 15.47
N GLY A 396 -16.99 -26.89 14.60
CA GLY A 396 -16.75 -26.82 13.15
C GLY A 396 -16.95 -25.41 12.59
N MET A 397 -18.08 -24.76 12.92
CA MET A 397 -18.38 -23.39 12.47
C MET A 397 -17.34 -22.36 12.93
N LEU A 398 -16.90 -22.43 14.18
CA LEU A 398 -15.89 -21.52 14.73
C LEU A 398 -14.49 -21.74 14.12
N LEU A 399 -14.11 -23.02 13.90
CA LEU A 399 -12.87 -23.37 13.22
C LEU A 399 -12.89 -22.90 11.75
N GLY A 400 -14.02 -23.00 11.05
CA GLY A 400 -14.12 -22.75 9.61
C GLY A 400 -13.63 -21.38 9.16
N TYR A 401 -13.88 -20.32 9.94
CA TYR A 401 -13.42 -18.95 9.62
C TYR A 401 -11.90 -18.75 9.77
N ALA A 402 -11.25 -19.49 10.69
CA ALA A 402 -9.86 -19.22 11.09
C ALA A 402 -8.85 -19.38 9.94
N ILE A 403 -9.12 -20.29 9.00
CA ILE A 403 -8.30 -20.50 7.79
C ILE A 403 -8.36 -19.29 6.87
N GLU A 404 -9.58 -18.87 6.53
CA GLU A 404 -9.83 -17.92 5.45
C GLU A 404 -9.31 -16.53 5.82
N HIS A 405 -9.56 -16.09 7.06
CA HIS A 405 -8.98 -14.85 7.56
C HIS A 405 -7.45 -14.88 7.58
N MET A 406 -6.80 -15.98 8.01
CA MET A 406 -5.34 -16.03 8.07
C MET A 406 -4.69 -16.06 6.68
N LYS A 407 -5.30 -16.75 5.70
CA LYS A 407 -4.85 -16.71 4.29
C LYS A 407 -4.93 -15.28 3.72
N ASN A 408 -6.04 -14.57 3.95
CA ASN A 408 -6.23 -13.20 3.47
C ASN A 408 -5.40 -12.15 4.25
N THR A 409 -5.06 -12.42 5.51
CA THR A 409 -4.10 -11.62 6.30
C THR A 409 -2.69 -11.67 5.68
N LEU A 410 -2.32 -12.82 5.11
CA LEU A 410 -1.00 -13.03 4.50
C LEU A 410 -0.91 -12.46 3.08
N SER A 411 -1.96 -12.50 2.26
CA SER A 411 -1.99 -11.77 0.99
C SER A 411 -1.88 -10.25 1.20
N ASN A 412 -2.37 -9.76 2.33
CA ASN A 412 -2.26 -8.36 2.76
C ASN A 412 -0.97 -8.06 3.57
N GLY A 413 -0.03 -9.00 3.66
CA GLY A 413 1.33 -8.76 4.15
C GLY A 413 1.46 -8.35 5.62
N LEU A 414 0.51 -8.72 6.49
CA LEU A 414 0.52 -8.30 7.89
C LEU A 414 1.66 -8.95 8.70
N TYR A 415 2.48 -8.10 9.32
CA TYR A 415 3.70 -8.47 10.02
C TYR A 415 3.44 -9.27 11.32
N PHE A 416 4.11 -10.41 11.46
CA PHE A 416 4.27 -11.11 12.75
C PHE A 416 5.44 -10.56 13.59
N ASP A 417 5.68 -9.24 13.57
CA ASP A 417 6.64 -8.58 14.44
C ASP A 417 6.03 -8.25 15.81
N THR A 418 5.80 -9.30 16.60
CA THR A 418 5.57 -9.16 18.05
C THR A 418 6.16 -10.38 18.76
N PRO A 419 7.13 -10.23 19.69
CA PRO A 419 7.73 -11.37 20.37
C PRO A 419 6.70 -12.11 21.24
N LEU A 420 6.67 -13.45 21.15
CA LEU A 420 5.81 -14.29 21.98
C LEU A 420 6.23 -14.22 23.45
N LYS A 421 5.65 -13.27 24.20
CA LYS A 421 5.70 -13.20 25.67
C LYS A 421 4.39 -13.60 26.37
N VAL A 422 3.38 -14.03 25.61
CA VAL A 422 2.02 -14.30 26.10
C VAL A 422 1.74 -15.81 26.25
N PHE A 423 2.61 -16.68 25.74
CA PHE A 423 2.37 -18.13 25.63
C PHE A 423 2.87 -18.99 26.81
N TRP A 424 3.26 -18.40 27.94
CA TRP A 424 3.59 -19.16 29.16
C TRP A 424 3.10 -18.48 30.45
N PRO A 425 1.84 -18.69 30.86
CA PRO A 425 1.41 -18.49 32.24
C PRO A 425 2.18 -19.47 33.14
N GLY A 426 2.82 -18.98 34.20
CA GLY A 426 3.77 -19.80 34.98
C GLY A 426 3.12 -20.78 35.96
N ASP A 427 3.71 -21.96 36.08
CA ASP A 427 3.34 -22.96 37.09
C ASP A 427 3.65 -22.48 38.52
N LYS A 428 2.58 -22.16 39.26
CA LYS A 428 2.55 -22.26 40.73
C LYS A 428 1.73 -23.48 41.11
N ALA A 429 2.39 -24.62 41.30
CA ALA A 429 1.80 -25.81 41.92
C ALA A 429 2.43 -26.03 43.30
N GLU A 430 1.67 -25.73 44.36
CA GLU A 430 2.12 -25.84 45.76
C GLU A 430 1.49 -27.06 46.44
N LYS A 431 2.32 -28.02 46.89
CA LYS A 431 2.09 -28.86 48.08
C LYS A 431 3.19 -29.90 48.34
N SER A 432 3.88 -29.75 49.47
CA SER A 432 3.96 -30.74 50.58
C SER A 432 5.26 -30.59 51.36
N GLN A 433 5.24 -30.97 52.65
CA GLN A 433 6.38 -30.88 53.55
C GLN A 433 7.18 -32.19 53.57
N ILE A 434 8.50 -32.10 53.73
CA ILE A 434 9.29 -32.86 54.72
C ILE A 434 10.67 -32.20 54.86
N LYS A 435 11.33 -32.37 56.03
CA LYS A 435 12.59 -31.70 56.40
C LYS A 435 13.80 -32.53 55.97
N SER A 436 14.90 -31.89 55.51
CA SER A 436 16.21 -31.92 56.22
C SER A 436 17.38 -31.27 55.43
N HIS A 437 18.21 -30.50 56.16
CA HIS A 437 19.66 -30.27 56.01
C HIS A 437 20.35 -30.21 54.63
N ASP A 438 20.72 -28.98 54.25
CA ASP A 438 22.13 -28.48 54.19
C ASP A 438 23.26 -29.44 53.78
N ALA A 439 23.92 -29.17 52.63
CA ALA A 439 25.38 -29.11 52.53
C ALA A 439 25.89 -28.41 51.25
N LYS A 440 27.04 -27.72 51.37
CA LYS A 440 27.87 -27.11 50.31
C LYS A 440 28.51 -28.22 49.42
N SER A 441 28.98 -28.00 48.19
CA SER A 441 30.15 -27.16 47.86
C SER A 441 30.43 -27.03 46.35
N HIS A 442 31.24 -26.01 46.01
CA HIS A 442 31.98 -25.71 44.76
C HIS A 442 32.14 -26.78 43.65
N LEU A 443 32.03 -26.31 42.40
CA LEU A 443 33.16 -26.40 41.44
C LEU A 443 33.14 -25.23 40.43
N THR A 444 34.24 -24.99 39.72
CA THR A 444 34.49 -23.76 38.93
C THR A 444 35.05 -24.07 37.53
N LEU A 445 34.46 -23.45 36.48
CA LEU A 445 35.08 -23.17 35.17
C LEU A 445 34.19 -22.10 34.49
N ILE A 446 34.55 -20.81 34.41
CA ILE A 446 35.58 -20.16 33.57
C ILE A 446 35.30 -20.33 32.07
N TYR A 447 34.79 -19.27 31.43
CA TYR A 447 35.52 -18.55 30.37
C TYR A 447 35.08 -17.07 30.27
N PHE A 448 36.02 -16.22 29.86
CA PHE A 448 35.95 -14.75 29.80
C PHE A 448 35.00 -14.24 28.67
N VAL A 449 34.30 -13.10 28.71
CA VAL A 449 34.63 -11.70 29.14
C VAL A 449 35.53 -11.00 28.08
N PRO A 450 35.04 -9.94 27.41
CA PRO A 450 35.06 -8.60 28.01
C PRO A 450 33.76 -7.78 27.89
N ARG A 451 33.43 -7.09 28.99
CA ARG A 451 32.59 -5.87 28.99
C ARG A 451 33.38 -4.69 28.44
N ASN A 452 32.71 -3.64 27.95
CA ASN A 452 33.15 -2.28 28.26
C ASN A 452 32.05 -1.22 28.15
N ARG A 453 32.19 -0.12 28.92
CA ARG A 453 31.34 1.09 28.95
C ARG A 453 29.89 0.87 29.46
N PRO A 454 29.19 1.93 29.94
CA PRO A 454 29.35 2.29 31.34
C PRO A 454 28.02 2.36 32.12
N THR A 455 28.12 2.53 33.44
CA THR A 455 26.99 2.75 34.34
C THR A 455 26.32 4.10 34.10
N LEU A 456 25.06 4.08 33.66
CA LEU A 456 24.09 5.14 33.92
C LEU A 456 22.96 4.55 34.77
N SER A 457 22.82 5.07 35.98
CA SER A 457 21.66 4.81 36.85
C SER A 457 20.45 5.60 36.34
N CYS A 458 19.30 5.45 37.02
CA CYS A 458 18.07 6.20 36.77
C CYS A 458 17.34 5.87 35.46
N TYR A 459 17.03 4.59 35.24
CA TYR A 459 15.71 4.27 34.71
C TYR A 459 14.69 4.41 35.85
N SER A 460 14.13 5.62 35.98
CA SER A 460 12.84 5.80 36.65
C SER A 460 11.76 5.02 35.89
N LEU A 461 10.74 4.56 36.61
CA LEU A 461 9.56 3.95 36.00
C LEU A 461 8.89 5.00 35.12
N LEU A 462 8.84 4.77 33.80
CA LEU A 462 8.00 5.56 32.89
C LEU A 462 6.54 5.37 33.33
N PRO A 463 5.82 6.42 33.73
CA PRO A 463 4.41 6.30 34.05
C PRO A 463 3.64 6.00 32.77
N THR A 464 2.86 4.93 32.76
CA THR A 464 1.85 4.67 31.73
C THR A 464 0.70 5.66 31.92
N MET A 465 0.90 6.88 31.40
CA MET A 465 -0.11 7.96 31.38
C MET A 465 -1.22 7.63 30.38
N ALA A 466 -2.10 6.70 30.76
CA ALA A 466 -3.35 6.41 30.07
C ALA A 466 -4.40 7.51 30.34
N GLY A 467 -4.04 8.77 30.08
CA GLY A 467 -4.79 9.97 30.44
C GLY A 467 -4.91 10.95 29.27
N GLY A 468 -6.12 11.04 28.72
CA GLY A 468 -6.67 12.23 28.05
C GLY A 468 -5.90 12.88 26.89
N LEU A 469 -5.02 12.18 26.16
CA LEU A 469 -4.40 12.74 24.94
C LEU A 469 -5.34 12.62 23.74
N TYR A 470 -5.74 13.76 23.17
CA TYR A 470 -6.57 13.84 21.97
C TYR A 470 -5.87 14.55 20.81
N LEU A 471 -6.19 14.12 19.58
CA LEU A 471 -5.82 14.77 18.32
C LEU A 471 -7.05 15.32 17.62
N LEU A 472 -6.94 16.55 17.09
CA LEU A 472 -7.96 17.18 16.26
C LEU A 472 -7.67 16.91 14.77
N ASP A 473 -8.54 16.16 14.10
CA ASP A 473 -8.59 16.11 12.63
C ASP A 473 -9.70 17.05 12.14
N TYR A 474 -9.33 18.07 11.37
CA TYR A 474 -10.25 19.04 10.76
C TYR A 474 -10.65 18.65 9.32
N GLY A 475 -10.25 17.46 8.86
CA GLY A 475 -10.64 16.88 7.57
C GLY A 475 -9.61 17.01 6.44
N ALA A 476 -8.46 17.65 6.67
CA ALA A 476 -7.45 17.89 5.64
C ALA A 476 -6.00 17.67 6.11
N GLY A 477 -5.14 17.23 5.18
CA GLY A 477 -3.70 17.10 5.37
C GLY A 477 -3.25 15.72 5.87
N ASN A 478 -1.97 15.63 6.22
CA ASN A 478 -1.31 14.39 6.63
C ASN A 478 -1.34 14.17 8.15
N VAL A 479 -2.53 14.05 8.74
CA VAL A 479 -2.68 13.73 10.17
C VAL A 479 -2.06 12.37 10.55
N ARG A 480 -1.78 11.51 9.56
CA ARG A 480 -1.21 10.18 9.78
C ARG A 480 0.26 10.21 10.21
N SER A 481 1.07 11.15 9.70
CA SER A 481 2.48 11.25 10.11
C SER A 481 2.63 11.57 11.60
N LEU A 482 1.77 12.44 12.16
CA LEU A 482 1.74 12.71 13.59
C LEU A 482 1.28 11.47 14.37
N ALA A 483 0.21 10.78 13.94
CA ALA A 483 -0.25 9.54 14.57
C ALA A 483 0.85 8.47 14.61
N ASN A 484 1.60 8.29 13.52
CA ASN A 484 2.74 7.38 13.45
C ASN A 484 3.89 7.83 14.37
N SER A 485 4.16 9.13 14.46
CA SER A 485 5.17 9.69 15.36
C SER A 485 4.85 9.43 16.83
N LEU A 486 3.59 9.63 17.24
CA LEU A 486 3.11 9.36 18.60
C LEU A 486 3.24 7.88 18.96
N ALA A 487 2.83 6.99 18.06
CA ALA A 487 3.02 5.55 18.21
C ALA A 487 4.53 5.18 18.32
N LYS A 488 5.40 5.82 17.52
CA LYS A 488 6.86 5.61 17.57
C LYS A 488 7.48 6.01 18.91
N ILE A 489 7.00 7.08 19.55
CA ILE A 489 7.46 7.51 20.88
C ILE A 489 6.70 6.86 22.04
N GLY A 490 5.75 5.96 21.76
CA GLY A 490 5.07 5.12 22.75
C GLY A 490 3.81 5.73 23.39
N TYR A 491 3.13 6.66 22.72
CA TYR A 491 1.90 7.29 23.19
C TYR A 491 0.69 6.84 22.36
N GLU A 492 -0.37 6.42 23.06
CA GLU A 492 -1.71 6.23 22.49
C GLU A 492 -2.52 7.53 22.61
N PHE A 493 -3.52 7.73 21.75
CA PHE A 493 -4.34 8.93 21.69
C PHE A 493 -5.74 8.63 21.14
N GLU A 494 -6.70 9.51 21.41
CA GLU A 494 -8.04 9.48 20.80
C GLU A 494 -8.22 10.63 19.78
N TRP A 495 -9.16 10.47 18.85
CA TRP A 495 -9.54 11.54 17.91
C TRP A 495 -10.71 12.34 18.47
N ILE A 496 -10.64 13.67 18.41
CA ILE A 496 -11.83 14.54 18.54
C ILE A 496 -12.77 14.21 17.39
N LYS A 497 -14.00 13.78 17.70
CA LYS A 497 -15.07 13.43 16.74
C LYS A 497 -16.31 14.30 16.94
N SER A 498 -16.53 14.80 18.15
CA SER A 498 -17.61 15.73 18.47
C SER A 498 -17.21 16.73 19.57
N PRO A 499 -17.98 17.81 19.79
CA PRO A 499 -17.68 18.83 20.80
C PRO A 499 -17.46 18.29 22.23
N GLU A 500 -18.10 17.18 22.58
CA GLU A 500 -18.03 16.56 23.92
C GLU A 500 -16.69 15.84 24.17
N ASP A 501 -15.83 15.67 23.16
CA ASP A 501 -14.49 15.10 23.34
C ASP A 501 -13.50 16.11 23.96
N PHE A 502 -13.73 17.43 23.78
CA PHE A 502 -12.89 18.48 24.39
C PHE A 502 -13.00 18.49 25.93
N ASP A 503 -14.13 18.07 26.50
CA ASP A 503 -14.31 17.93 27.94
C ASP A 503 -13.41 16.81 28.51
N LYS A 504 -13.27 15.71 27.77
CA LYS A 504 -12.47 14.52 28.13
C LYS A 504 -10.97 14.74 27.95
N ALA A 505 -10.57 15.60 27.01
CA ALA A 505 -9.17 15.84 26.71
C ALA A 505 -8.43 16.52 27.87
N GLU A 506 -7.38 15.88 28.37
CA GLU A 506 -6.38 16.46 29.28
C GLU A 506 -5.26 17.17 28.51
N ARG A 507 -4.99 16.72 27.28
CA ARG A 507 -4.04 17.32 26.33
C ARG A 507 -4.63 17.28 24.93
N LEU A 508 -4.51 18.36 24.18
CA LEU A 508 -4.92 18.43 22.78
C LEU A 508 -3.74 18.76 21.87
N ILE A 509 -3.54 17.95 20.82
CA ILE A 509 -2.66 18.30 19.69
C ILE A 509 -3.53 18.62 18.47
N PHE A 510 -3.31 19.77 17.86
CA PHE A 510 -3.96 20.17 16.61
C PHE A 510 -2.92 20.24 15.49
N PRO A 511 -2.74 19.17 14.69
CA PRO A 511 -1.99 19.19 13.44
C PRO A 511 -2.75 19.87 12.30
N GLY A 512 -2.02 20.44 11.34
CA GLY A 512 -2.60 20.59 10.01
C GLY A 512 -1.71 21.18 8.94
N VAL A 513 -2.04 20.83 7.69
CA VAL A 513 -1.41 21.26 6.45
C VAL A 513 -2.52 21.77 5.53
N GLY A 514 -2.54 23.07 5.26
CA GLY A 514 -3.58 23.65 4.40
C GLY A 514 -3.54 25.17 4.33
N ALA A 515 -4.55 25.73 3.67
CA ALA A 515 -4.88 27.15 3.77
C ALA A 515 -5.58 27.45 5.10
N PHE A 516 -5.28 28.60 5.70
CA PHE A 516 -5.89 29.15 6.91
C PHE A 516 -7.41 29.21 6.78
N ARG A 517 -7.90 29.76 5.64
CA ARG A 517 -9.33 29.81 5.31
C ARG A 517 -9.98 28.43 5.32
N SER A 518 -9.31 27.43 4.73
CA SER A 518 -9.80 26.06 4.67
C SER A 518 -9.97 25.48 6.08
N ALA A 519 -8.97 25.65 6.96
CA ALA A 519 -9.03 25.19 8.35
C ALA A 519 -10.17 25.84 9.14
N ILE A 520 -10.32 27.17 9.09
CA ILE A 520 -11.40 27.88 9.82
C ILE A 520 -12.79 27.49 9.30
N VAL A 521 -12.96 27.36 7.97
CA VAL A 521 -14.24 26.93 7.38
C VAL A 521 -14.61 25.52 7.83
N HIS A 522 -13.68 24.57 7.84
CA HIS A 522 -13.94 23.21 8.31
C HIS A 522 -14.25 23.16 9.82
N LEU A 523 -13.44 23.81 10.66
CA LEU A 523 -13.70 23.91 12.11
C LEU A 523 -15.09 24.49 12.42
N THR A 524 -15.52 25.49 11.65
CA THR A 524 -16.84 26.12 11.79
C THR A 524 -17.96 25.20 11.31
N ALA A 525 -17.82 24.59 10.12
CA ALA A 525 -18.82 23.68 9.55
C ALA A 525 -19.00 22.39 10.35
N SER A 526 -17.94 21.89 10.99
CA SER A 526 -17.97 20.74 11.91
C SER A 526 -18.39 21.10 13.34
N GLY A 527 -18.65 22.38 13.65
CA GLY A 527 -19.03 22.83 15.00
C GLY A 527 -17.91 22.76 16.05
N LEU A 528 -16.65 22.59 15.64
CA LEU A 528 -15.50 22.41 16.52
C LEU A 528 -14.80 23.74 16.89
N PHE A 529 -15.06 24.83 16.17
CA PHE A 529 -14.40 26.14 16.36
C PHE A 529 -14.57 26.71 17.77
N GLU A 530 -15.80 26.88 18.26
CA GLU A 530 -16.05 27.42 19.61
C GLU A 530 -15.65 26.44 20.73
N PRO A 531 -15.90 25.11 20.65
CA PRO A 531 -15.35 24.13 21.59
C PRO A 531 -13.82 24.17 21.69
N LEU A 532 -13.09 24.31 20.57
CA LEU A 532 -11.65 24.49 20.55
C LEU A 532 -11.22 25.78 21.26
N LYS A 533 -11.93 26.89 21.02
CA LYS A 533 -11.69 28.17 21.67
C LYS A 533 -11.92 28.10 23.19
N ALA A 534 -13.00 27.45 23.61
CA ALA A 534 -13.31 27.20 25.02
C ALA A 534 -12.26 26.28 25.68
N TYR A 535 -11.83 25.22 24.98
CA TYR A 535 -10.75 24.34 25.45
C TYR A 535 -9.47 25.10 25.74
N ILE A 536 -8.98 25.91 24.80
CA ILE A 536 -7.70 26.62 24.96
C ILE A 536 -7.79 27.67 26.07
N THR A 537 -8.91 28.39 26.16
CA THR A 537 -9.14 29.41 27.21
C THR A 537 -9.41 28.82 28.60
N SER A 538 -9.77 27.54 28.71
CA SER A 538 -9.93 26.84 30.00
C SER A 538 -8.61 26.58 30.75
N GLY A 539 -7.45 26.78 30.10
CA GLY A 539 -6.13 26.50 30.67
C GLY A 539 -5.64 25.05 30.48
N LYS A 540 -6.37 24.20 29.76
CA LYS A 540 -5.91 22.84 29.40
C LYS A 540 -4.78 22.88 28.34
N PRO A 541 -3.74 22.02 28.43
CA PRO A 541 -2.62 22.00 27.47
C PRO A 541 -3.00 21.85 26.01
N TYR A 542 -2.48 22.75 25.17
CA TYR A 542 -2.66 22.75 23.72
C TYR A 542 -1.30 22.75 23.01
N PHE A 543 -1.15 21.90 21.99
CA PHE A 543 -0.04 21.92 21.04
C PHE A 543 -0.58 22.12 19.61
N GLY A 544 -0.43 23.32 19.06
CA GLY A 544 -0.72 23.60 17.65
C GLY A 544 0.48 23.33 16.74
N ILE A 545 0.28 22.66 15.60
CA ILE A 545 1.35 22.41 14.61
C ILE A 545 0.94 23.02 13.26
N CYS A 546 1.81 23.87 12.70
CA CYS A 546 1.64 24.61 11.46
C CYS A 546 0.31 25.37 11.39
N ILE A 547 -0.73 24.83 10.73
CA ILE A 547 -2.05 25.50 10.75
C ILE A 547 -2.62 25.60 12.16
N GLY A 548 -2.36 24.62 13.03
CA GLY A 548 -2.74 24.65 14.45
C GLY A 548 -2.02 25.73 15.26
N MET A 549 -0.86 26.22 14.78
CA MET A 549 -0.28 27.47 15.30
C MET A 549 -0.99 28.69 14.72
N GLN A 550 -1.17 28.74 13.40
CA GLN A 550 -1.70 29.92 12.72
C GLN A 550 -3.13 30.25 13.13
N VAL A 551 -4.02 29.27 13.33
CA VAL A 551 -5.42 29.52 13.77
C VAL A 551 -5.55 30.19 15.13
N LEU A 552 -4.50 30.22 15.96
CA LEU A 552 -4.48 30.98 17.22
C LEU A 552 -4.53 32.50 16.99
N PHE A 553 -4.06 32.96 15.84
CA PHE A 553 -3.94 34.38 15.49
C PHE A 553 -5.30 34.99 15.11
N GLU A 554 -5.37 36.31 14.94
CA GLU A 554 -6.63 36.99 14.65
C GLU A 554 -7.07 36.83 13.19
N SER A 555 -6.13 36.88 12.25
CA SER A 555 -6.39 36.80 10.81
C SER A 555 -5.14 36.39 10.01
N SER A 556 -5.32 36.03 8.73
CA SER A 556 -4.24 35.78 7.78
C SER A 556 -4.42 36.62 6.51
N THR A 557 -3.34 37.15 5.96
CA THR A 557 -3.36 37.85 4.66
C THR A 557 -3.68 36.92 3.49
N GLU A 558 -3.63 35.59 3.69
CA GLU A 558 -4.12 34.59 2.72
C GLU A 558 -5.62 34.77 2.43
N ASN A 559 -6.41 35.17 3.43
CA ASN A 559 -7.77 35.64 3.22
C ASN A 559 -8.19 36.60 4.36
N PRO A 560 -8.11 37.93 4.14
CA PRO A 560 -8.40 38.94 5.16
C PRO A 560 -9.81 38.88 5.77
N ASP A 561 -10.79 38.33 5.03
CA ASP A 561 -12.17 38.18 5.50
C ASP A 561 -12.33 37.09 6.58
N THR A 562 -11.40 36.14 6.66
CA THR A 562 -11.47 35.02 7.62
C THR A 562 -10.75 35.38 8.92
N LYS A 563 -11.51 35.35 10.03
CA LYS A 563 -10.96 35.49 11.38
C LYS A 563 -10.59 34.13 11.97
N GLY A 564 -9.45 34.08 12.66
CA GLY A 564 -9.01 32.94 13.46
C GLY A 564 -9.62 32.96 14.87
N LEU A 565 -9.04 32.20 15.78
CA LEU A 565 -9.50 32.10 17.17
C LEU A 565 -9.34 33.44 17.92
N GLY A 566 -8.39 34.29 17.51
CA GLY A 566 -8.14 35.61 18.14
C GLY A 566 -7.51 35.51 19.53
N ILE A 567 -6.69 34.48 19.75
CA ILE A 567 -5.96 34.22 21.00
C ILE A 567 -4.63 34.98 21.02
N VAL A 568 -3.98 35.09 19.85
CA VAL A 568 -2.83 35.96 19.61
C VAL A 568 -3.30 37.17 18.80
N SER A 569 -3.18 38.38 19.36
CA SER A 569 -3.57 39.65 18.72
C SER A 569 -2.51 40.12 17.70
N ALA A 570 -2.30 39.30 16.67
CA ALA A 570 -1.41 39.58 15.54
C ALA A 570 -1.96 38.91 14.25
N THR A 571 -1.42 39.30 13.11
CA THR A 571 -1.78 38.79 11.78
C THR A 571 -0.73 37.81 11.26
N ILE A 572 -1.18 36.81 10.51
CA ILE A 572 -0.33 35.92 9.70
C ILE A 572 -0.14 36.55 8.31
N GLU A 573 1.10 36.70 7.85
CA GLU A 573 1.48 37.49 6.66
C GLU A 573 2.24 36.63 5.63
N GLU A 574 2.11 36.90 4.32
CA GLU A 574 2.92 36.22 3.29
C GLU A 574 4.39 36.67 3.38
N PHE A 575 5.33 35.77 3.13
CA PHE A 575 6.75 36.15 2.94
C PHE A 575 6.94 37.02 1.69
N GLY A 576 7.89 37.95 1.76
CA GLY A 576 8.43 38.67 0.60
C GLY A 576 9.11 37.72 -0.39
N ARG A 577 9.05 38.07 -1.68
CA ARG A 577 9.53 37.25 -2.82
C ARG A 577 10.77 37.84 -3.49
N GLU A 578 11.37 38.86 -2.88
CA GLU A 578 12.45 39.66 -3.47
C GLU A 578 13.76 38.88 -3.46
N ASP A 579 14.15 38.38 -2.28
CA ASP A 579 15.44 37.77 -1.93
C ASP A 579 15.42 36.24 -1.90
N LYS A 580 14.24 35.62 -1.80
CA LYS A 580 14.04 34.17 -1.65
C LYS A 580 12.83 33.66 -2.41
N ALA A 581 12.69 32.34 -2.46
CA ALA A 581 11.50 31.67 -2.99
C ALA A 581 10.42 31.54 -1.92
N VAL A 582 9.14 31.53 -2.31
CA VAL A 582 8.01 31.38 -1.38
C VAL A 582 6.97 30.45 -2.02
N PRO A 583 6.58 29.32 -1.39
CA PRO A 583 6.74 28.96 0.03
C PRO A 583 8.16 28.65 0.52
N HIS A 584 8.39 28.92 1.80
CA HIS A 584 9.51 28.39 2.56
C HIS A 584 9.34 26.87 2.68
N MET A 585 10.15 26.12 1.93
CA MET A 585 10.08 24.65 1.83
C MET A 585 11.47 24.03 2.03
N GLY A 586 11.76 23.64 3.26
CA GLY A 586 13.08 23.11 3.61
C GLY A 586 13.28 22.96 5.11
N TRP A 587 14.55 22.82 5.49
CA TRP A 587 14.96 22.70 6.88
C TRP A 587 15.61 24.01 7.32
N ASN A 588 15.35 24.43 8.55
CA ASN A 588 15.89 25.67 9.09
C ASN A 588 16.07 25.54 10.62
N SER A 589 16.92 26.36 11.24
CA SER A 589 17.05 26.39 12.70
C SER A 589 15.80 27.01 13.33
N ALA A 590 15.48 26.61 14.56
CA ALA A 590 14.48 27.29 15.38
C ALA A 590 15.17 27.75 16.67
N GLU A 591 15.48 29.04 16.77
CA GLU A 591 16.28 29.60 17.87
C GLU A 591 15.38 30.02 19.04
N PRO A 592 15.50 29.37 20.23
CA PRO A 592 14.72 29.78 21.39
C PRO A 592 15.07 31.21 21.83
N LEU A 593 14.03 31.92 22.27
CA LEU A 593 14.11 33.18 23.00
C LEU A 593 14.14 32.96 24.52
N LEU A 594 13.89 31.71 24.93
CA LEU A 594 13.65 31.22 26.29
C LEU A 594 14.59 30.02 26.56
N ASP A 595 14.85 29.73 27.83
CA ASP A 595 15.72 28.62 28.25
C ASP A 595 14.86 27.47 28.78
N ASP A 596 14.10 26.85 27.86
CA ASP A 596 13.06 25.84 28.11
C ASP A 596 13.11 24.67 27.10
N GLU A 597 14.32 24.33 26.63
CA GLU A 597 14.59 23.18 25.76
C GLU A 597 14.25 21.83 26.45
N ALA A 598 14.23 21.78 27.79
CA ALA A 598 13.85 20.59 28.55
C ALA A 598 12.34 20.29 28.46
N GLU A 599 11.50 21.32 28.54
CA GLU A 599 10.03 21.20 28.47
C GLU A 599 9.52 21.08 27.03
N THR A 600 10.20 21.71 26.08
CA THR A 600 9.70 21.83 24.69
C THR A 600 10.49 21.03 23.66
N GLY A 601 11.72 20.60 23.95
CA GLY A 601 12.61 19.93 23.01
C GLY A 601 13.06 20.78 21.82
N VAL A 602 12.77 22.09 21.82
CA VAL A 602 13.17 23.02 20.76
C VAL A 602 14.62 23.45 20.99
N SER A 603 15.52 22.97 20.14
CA SER A 603 16.97 23.14 20.31
C SER A 603 17.55 24.00 19.21
N LYS A 604 18.32 25.03 19.60
CA LYS A 604 19.11 25.88 18.68
C LYS A 604 20.14 25.10 17.85
N THR A 605 20.46 23.87 18.25
CA THR A 605 21.41 22.98 17.55
C THR A 605 20.74 22.02 16.56
N SER A 606 19.41 22.01 16.51
CA SER A 606 18.61 21.13 15.66
C SER A 606 17.95 21.91 14.52
N ALA A 607 17.80 21.26 13.37
CA ALA A 607 17.02 21.77 12.25
C ALA A 607 15.61 21.15 12.25
N TYR A 608 14.63 21.95 11.86
CA TYR A 608 13.23 21.56 11.79
C TYR A 608 12.66 21.81 10.39
N TYR A 609 11.65 21.04 9.98
CA TYR A 609 11.07 21.13 8.64
C TYR A 609 9.92 22.14 8.57
N PHE A 610 10.06 23.11 7.68
CA PHE A 610 9.10 24.17 7.40
C PHE A 610 8.55 24.05 5.97
N VAL A 611 7.24 24.26 5.81
CA VAL A 611 6.51 24.10 4.54
C VAL A 611 5.32 25.07 4.47
N HIS A 612 5.59 26.36 4.25
CA HIS A 612 4.58 27.43 4.38
C HIS A 612 4.85 28.67 3.51
N SER A 613 3.79 29.29 2.98
CA SER A 613 3.86 30.61 2.30
C SER A 613 3.69 31.80 3.26
N PHE A 614 2.97 31.58 4.37
CA PHE A 614 2.58 32.61 5.34
C PHE A 614 3.18 32.34 6.72
N ARG A 615 3.52 33.39 7.46
CA ARG A 615 4.23 33.35 8.75
C ARG A 615 3.64 34.33 9.76
N ALA A 616 3.95 34.15 11.05
CA ALA A 616 3.75 35.22 12.04
C ALA A 616 5.02 36.09 12.12
N PRO A 617 4.96 37.41 11.90
CA PRO A 617 6.15 38.27 12.01
C PRO A 617 6.69 38.31 13.44
N TYR A 618 8.02 38.41 13.58
CA TYR A 618 8.63 38.60 14.89
C TYR A 618 8.65 40.08 15.27
N ASP A 619 7.90 40.41 16.32
CA ASP A 619 8.03 41.66 17.07
C ASP A 619 8.61 41.35 18.46
N PRO A 620 9.72 41.98 18.87
CA PRO A 620 10.24 41.90 20.25
C PRO A 620 9.24 42.25 21.36
N SER A 621 8.17 43.01 21.07
CA SER A 621 7.11 43.33 22.04
C SER A 621 6.12 42.18 22.27
N ASN A 622 6.09 41.18 21.38
CA ASN A 622 5.09 40.11 21.39
C ASN A 622 5.37 39.07 22.50
N ASP A 623 4.57 39.12 23.57
CA ASP A 623 4.70 38.26 24.75
C ASP A 623 4.28 36.79 24.55
N TRP A 624 3.95 36.39 23.32
CA TRP A 624 3.77 35.00 22.89
C TRP A 624 5.03 34.38 22.27
N ALA A 625 6.03 35.18 21.87
CA ALA A 625 7.19 34.68 21.14
C ALA A 625 7.99 33.64 21.98
N HIS A 626 8.31 32.49 21.38
CA HIS A 626 9.06 31.40 22.03
C HIS A 626 10.33 31.03 21.27
N SER A 627 10.25 30.81 19.95
CA SER A 627 11.43 30.70 19.09
C SER A 627 11.27 31.47 17.78
N THR A 628 12.38 31.96 17.26
CA THR A 628 12.46 32.68 15.98
C THR A 628 13.27 31.90 14.95
N THR A 629 12.92 32.08 13.69
CA THR A 629 13.69 31.62 12.52
C THR A 629 13.85 32.77 11.55
N GLN A 630 15.00 32.82 10.87
CA GLN A 630 15.24 33.74 9.76
C GLN A 630 15.08 32.99 8.43
N TYR A 631 14.41 33.62 7.47
CA TYR A 631 14.40 33.18 6.08
C TYR A 631 14.62 34.39 5.17
N GLY A 632 15.73 34.38 4.43
CA GLY A 632 16.31 35.57 3.80
C GLY A 632 16.47 36.73 4.81
N GLN A 633 15.88 37.87 4.50
CA GLN A 633 15.88 39.08 5.33
C GLN A 633 14.66 39.21 6.27
N GLU A 634 13.88 38.13 6.49
CA GLU A 634 12.71 38.15 7.36
C GLU A 634 12.86 37.25 8.60
N LEU A 635 12.73 37.83 9.79
CA LEU A 635 12.54 37.09 11.04
C LEU A 635 11.06 36.79 11.29
N PHE A 636 10.74 35.56 11.64
CA PHE A 636 9.38 35.12 11.95
C PHE A 636 9.34 34.21 13.20
N LEU A 637 8.16 34.08 13.80
CA LEU A 637 7.93 33.18 14.93
C LEU A 637 7.89 31.74 14.42
N ALA A 638 8.90 30.95 14.78
CA ALA A 638 8.94 29.53 14.52
C ALA A 638 8.18 28.72 15.57
N SER A 639 7.98 29.29 16.76
CA SER A 639 7.02 28.81 17.74
C SER A 639 6.54 29.91 18.68
N VAL A 640 5.37 29.70 19.27
CA VAL A 640 4.77 30.55 20.31
C VAL A 640 4.49 29.73 21.58
N ARG A 641 4.62 30.37 22.74
CA ARG A 641 4.35 29.77 24.06
C ARG A 641 3.82 30.80 25.04
N LYS A 642 2.68 30.51 25.67
CA LYS A 642 2.12 31.30 26.78
C LYS A 642 1.16 30.43 27.60
N GLY A 643 1.48 30.26 28.89
CA GLY A 643 0.72 29.38 29.79
C GLY A 643 0.61 27.95 29.24
N ASN A 644 -0.63 27.47 29.10
CA ASN A 644 -1.00 26.15 28.59
C ASN A 644 -0.82 25.98 27.07
N VAL A 645 -0.61 27.06 26.32
CA VAL A 645 -0.44 27.03 24.87
C VAL A 645 1.03 26.91 24.50
N PHE A 646 1.34 25.92 23.69
CA PHE A 646 2.54 25.82 22.88
C PHE A 646 2.12 25.61 21.42
N ALA A 647 2.84 26.16 20.45
CA ALA A 647 2.60 25.86 19.04
C ALA A 647 3.83 26.12 18.17
N THR A 648 4.02 25.31 17.12
CA THR A 648 5.18 25.39 16.20
C THR A 648 4.72 25.65 14.77
N GLN A 649 5.46 26.49 14.04
CA GLN A 649 5.24 26.73 12.60
C GLN A 649 5.88 25.60 11.76
N PHE A 650 6.93 24.96 12.28
CA PHE A 650 7.50 23.73 11.73
C PHE A 650 6.69 22.50 12.12
N HIS A 651 6.85 21.42 11.35
CA HIS A 651 6.22 20.12 11.56
C HIS A 651 7.17 19.17 12.32
N PRO A 652 7.02 18.95 13.64
CA PRO A 652 7.87 18.01 14.37
C PRO A 652 7.74 16.56 13.85
N GLU A 653 6.56 16.14 13.40
CA GLU A 653 6.31 14.84 12.76
C GLU A 653 7.00 14.65 11.39
N LYS A 654 7.58 15.74 10.85
CA LYS A 654 8.41 15.77 9.63
C LYS A 654 9.86 16.17 9.90
N SER A 655 10.22 16.45 11.16
CA SER A 655 11.54 16.95 11.55
C SER A 655 12.47 15.84 12.07
N GLY A 656 12.25 14.59 11.69
CA GLY A 656 13.02 13.43 12.13
C GLY A 656 13.13 13.32 13.65
N GLU A 657 14.24 12.77 14.13
CA GLU A 657 14.55 12.66 15.57
C GLU A 657 14.52 14.00 16.32
N ALA A 658 14.75 15.14 15.65
CA ALA A 658 14.64 16.46 16.28
C ALA A 658 13.19 16.82 16.64
N GLY A 659 12.24 16.52 15.77
CA GLY A 659 10.82 16.73 16.05
C GLY A 659 10.21 15.65 16.95
N LEU A 660 10.68 14.40 16.88
CA LEU A 660 10.30 13.37 17.85
C LEU A 660 10.71 13.76 19.29
N ARG A 661 11.84 14.46 19.47
CA ARG A 661 12.21 15.07 20.76
C ARG A 661 11.21 16.15 21.20
N VAL A 662 10.79 17.05 20.31
CA VAL A 662 9.81 18.11 20.62
C VAL A 662 8.47 17.51 21.09
N LEU A 663 7.92 16.55 20.35
CA LEU A 663 6.67 15.86 20.72
C LEU A 663 6.81 15.18 22.09
N LYS A 664 7.91 14.46 22.31
CA LYS A 664 8.15 13.70 23.55
C LYS A 664 8.36 14.61 24.76
N ALA A 665 9.10 15.71 24.63
CA ALA A 665 9.34 16.67 25.70
C ALA A 665 8.03 17.27 26.20
N TRP A 666 7.21 17.82 25.29
CA TRP A 666 5.91 18.42 25.63
C TRP A 666 4.95 17.41 26.29
N LEU A 667 4.87 16.19 25.74
CA LEU A 667 4.04 15.11 26.30
C LEU A 667 4.50 14.62 27.68
N SER A 668 5.82 14.63 27.93
CA SER A 668 6.38 14.18 29.21
C SER A 668 6.35 15.24 30.32
N THR A 669 6.26 16.52 29.96
CA THR A 669 6.24 17.65 30.90
C THR A 669 4.96 17.64 31.75
N PRO A 670 5.02 17.67 33.11
CA PRO A 670 3.84 17.69 33.98
C PRO A 670 2.90 18.88 33.72
N LEU A 671 1.60 18.68 33.94
CA LEU A 671 0.56 19.67 33.66
C LEU A 671 0.75 20.99 34.45
N ASP A 672 1.25 20.87 35.68
CA ASP A 672 1.52 21.96 36.63
C ASP A 672 2.92 22.60 36.44
N ALA A 673 3.78 21.99 35.64
CA ALA A 673 5.11 22.49 35.29
C ALA A 673 5.10 23.45 34.09
N LEU A 674 3.98 23.58 33.36
CA LEU A 674 3.80 24.48 32.21
C LEU A 674 3.63 25.96 32.63
N LYS A 675 4.53 26.47 33.48
CA LYS A 675 4.56 27.86 33.94
C LYS A 675 5.29 28.74 32.92
N ALA A 676 4.78 29.95 32.71
CA ALA A 676 5.36 30.89 31.77
C ALA A 676 6.73 31.41 32.28
N PRO A 677 7.81 31.32 31.48
CA PRO A 677 9.12 31.84 31.87
C PRO A 677 9.19 33.37 31.88
N THR A 678 10.03 33.91 32.77
CA THR A 678 9.99 35.32 33.20
C THR A 678 10.87 36.29 32.41
N GLN A 679 11.78 35.80 31.55
CA GLN A 679 12.73 36.63 30.83
C GLN A 679 12.96 36.08 29.42
N ARG A 680 12.78 36.93 28.40
CA ARG A 680 13.05 36.63 26.98
C ARG A 680 14.32 37.31 26.52
N THR A 681 15.03 36.66 25.60
CA THR A 681 16.07 37.31 24.78
C THR A 681 15.45 37.94 23.54
N THR A 682 15.93 39.13 23.18
CA THR A 682 15.57 39.78 21.90
C THR A 682 16.50 39.30 20.80
N ARG A 683 15.98 39.13 19.58
CA ARG A 683 16.79 38.81 18.39
C ARG A 683 16.77 39.92 17.35
N THR A 684 17.77 39.89 16.49
CA THR A 684 17.97 40.77 15.32
C THR A 684 18.39 39.89 14.14
N LEU A 685 18.24 40.39 12.91
CA LEU A 685 18.69 39.67 11.72
C LEU A 685 20.18 39.30 11.82
N ALA A 686 20.49 38.05 11.50
CA ALA A 686 21.84 37.58 11.21
C ALA A 686 22.23 37.93 9.76
N THR A 687 23.53 37.87 9.47
CA THR A 687 24.10 38.19 8.15
C THR A 687 23.66 37.23 7.04
N GLU A 688 23.39 35.98 7.41
CA GLU A 688 22.93 34.90 6.53
C GLU A 688 21.81 34.15 7.26
N ASP A 689 20.94 33.44 6.52
CA ASP A 689 19.85 32.67 7.12
C ASP A 689 20.25 31.22 7.47
N GLY A 690 19.39 30.53 8.23
CA GLY A 690 19.62 29.14 8.62
C GLY A 690 19.15 28.11 7.58
N PHE A 691 18.82 28.52 6.35
CA PHE A 691 18.16 27.63 5.39
C PHE A 691 19.10 26.54 4.87
N ILE A 692 18.68 25.29 5.05
CA ILE A 692 19.40 24.08 4.65
C ILE A 692 18.97 23.66 3.24
N ARG A 693 19.96 23.38 2.39
CA ARG A 693 19.75 22.87 1.03
C ARG A 693 19.34 21.40 1.11
N ARG A 694 18.19 21.04 0.51
CA ARG A 694 17.62 19.69 0.60
C ARG A 694 18.31 18.70 -0.34
N VAL A 695 18.76 17.57 0.20
CA VAL A 695 19.11 16.36 -0.56
C VAL A 695 17.89 15.44 -0.60
N ILE A 696 17.24 15.37 -1.77
CA ILE A 696 16.02 14.56 -1.97
C ILE A 696 16.40 13.20 -2.55
N ALA A 697 15.93 12.13 -1.91
CA ALA A 697 16.16 10.76 -2.37
C ALA A 697 14.92 10.22 -3.09
N CYS A 698 15.09 9.80 -4.34
CA CYS A 698 13.97 9.43 -5.21
C CYS A 698 13.98 7.93 -5.57
N MET A 699 12.80 7.36 -5.88
CA MET A 699 12.67 6.02 -6.45
C MET A 699 11.48 5.90 -7.41
N ASP A 700 11.71 5.24 -8.54
CA ASP A 700 10.68 4.71 -9.42
C ASP A 700 9.95 3.54 -8.73
N VAL A 701 8.63 3.61 -8.63
CA VAL A 701 7.78 2.49 -8.19
C VAL A 701 6.99 1.95 -9.37
N ARG A 702 7.29 0.70 -9.75
CA ARG A 702 6.61 -0.04 -10.83
C ARG A 702 6.02 -1.34 -10.27
N ALA A 703 5.02 -1.88 -10.96
CA ALA A 703 4.71 -3.29 -10.87
C ALA A 703 5.74 -4.06 -11.72
N ASN A 704 6.24 -5.19 -11.23
CA ASN A 704 6.96 -6.15 -12.06
C ASN A 704 5.98 -6.97 -12.92
N ASP A 705 6.50 -7.90 -13.72
CA ASP A 705 5.69 -8.80 -14.55
C ASP A 705 4.82 -9.79 -13.73
N GLU A 706 5.02 -9.88 -12.41
CA GLU A 706 4.23 -10.66 -11.44
C GLU A 706 3.18 -9.81 -10.69
N GLY A 707 3.13 -8.49 -10.94
CA GLY A 707 2.24 -7.54 -10.26
C GLY A 707 2.77 -6.97 -8.93
N ASP A 708 3.89 -7.47 -8.41
CA ASP A 708 4.50 -7.05 -7.14
C ASP A 708 5.16 -5.66 -7.29
N LEU A 709 5.07 -4.78 -6.29
CA LEU A 709 5.66 -3.44 -6.36
C LEU A 709 7.16 -3.46 -6.08
N VAL A 710 7.93 -3.05 -7.09
CA VAL A 710 9.39 -3.07 -7.12
C VAL A 710 9.97 -1.69 -7.44
N VAL A 711 11.19 -1.44 -6.96
CA VAL A 711 12.00 -0.30 -7.38
C VAL A 711 12.85 -0.68 -8.60
N THR A 712 12.93 0.22 -9.58
CA THR A 712 13.67 0.02 -10.83
C THR A 712 14.78 1.06 -11.06
N LYS A 713 15.71 0.80 -11.98
CA LYS A 713 16.80 1.72 -12.29
C LYS A 713 16.26 3.01 -12.93
N GLY A 714 16.35 4.13 -12.19
CA GLY A 714 15.95 5.46 -12.65
C GLY A 714 16.98 6.13 -13.57
N ASP A 715 17.42 5.39 -14.61
CA ASP A 715 18.39 5.85 -15.60
C ASP A 715 17.88 5.53 -17.00
N GLN A 716 17.27 6.52 -17.67
CA GLN A 716 16.67 6.43 -19.01
C GLN A 716 15.41 5.56 -19.13
N TYR A 717 14.54 5.91 -20.08
CA TYR A 717 13.27 5.23 -20.38
C TYR A 717 13.41 3.79 -20.94
N ASP A 718 14.63 3.24 -21.02
CA ASP A 718 14.96 1.89 -21.48
C ASP A 718 15.42 1.02 -20.29
N VAL A 719 14.47 0.66 -19.42
CA VAL A 719 14.68 -0.14 -18.19
C VAL A 719 15.02 -1.62 -18.44
N ARG A 720 15.51 -1.95 -19.64
CA ARG A 720 15.80 -3.31 -20.11
C ARG A 720 17.30 -3.47 -20.41
N GLU A 721 17.92 -4.51 -19.87
CA GLU A 721 19.38 -4.72 -19.82
C GLU A 721 20.16 -4.39 -21.11
N LYS A 722 21.26 -3.63 -20.99
CA LYS A 722 22.22 -3.39 -22.09
C LYS A 722 23.49 -4.21 -21.85
N GLU A 723 24.02 -4.84 -22.90
CA GLU A 723 25.24 -5.64 -22.86
C GLU A 723 26.50 -4.78 -22.68
N THR A 724 27.51 -5.35 -22.02
CA THR A 724 28.86 -4.77 -21.91
C THR A 724 29.91 -5.83 -22.20
N GLY A 725 30.46 -5.81 -23.42
CA GLY A 725 31.53 -6.71 -23.87
C GLY A 725 32.50 -5.98 -24.83
N PRO A 726 33.73 -6.49 -25.02
CA PRO A 726 34.75 -5.79 -25.81
C PRO A 726 34.44 -5.81 -27.31
N LYS A 727 34.73 -4.70 -28.01
CA LYS A 727 34.70 -4.65 -29.47
C LYS A 727 36.00 -5.22 -30.04
N THR A 728 35.93 -6.36 -30.72
CA THR A 728 36.95 -6.83 -31.66
C THR A 728 36.42 -6.76 -33.08
N GLU A 729 37.20 -6.17 -33.99
CA GLU A 729 36.79 -5.92 -35.38
C GLU A 729 37.10 -7.13 -36.27
N VAL A 730 36.10 -7.61 -37.02
CA VAL A 730 36.29 -8.50 -38.18
C VAL A 730 35.30 -8.09 -39.28
N ALA A 731 35.78 -8.02 -40.53
CA ALA A 731 34.99 -7.61 -41.69
C ALA A 731 34.06 -8.74 -42.21
N PRO A 732 32.94 -8.42 -42.88
CA PRO A 732 31.89 -9.39 -43.19
C PRO A 732 32.11 -10.17 -44.50
N THR A 733 31.66 -11.42 -44.52
CA THR A 733 31.36 -12.21 -45.73
C THR A 733 29.89 -12.62 -45.74
N SER A 734 29.28 -12.70 -46.92
CA SER A 734 27.82 -12.73 -47.11
C SER A 734 27.22 -14.14 -47.14
N GLY A 735 26.01 -14.31 -46.55
CA GLY A 735 25.23 -15.52 -46.72
C GLY A 735 23.95 -15.62 -45.87
N SER A 736 22.78 -15.64 -46.53
CA SER A 736 21.44 -15.89 -45.97
C SER A 736 20.87 -14.84 -45.01
N SER A 737 19.53 -14.76 -44.94
CA SER A 737 18.81 -13.65 -44.32
C SER A 737 17.61 -14.10 -43.46
N SER A 738 17.80 -14.07 -42.15
CA SER A 738 16.71 -14.07 -41.16
C SER A 738 17.14 -13.23 -39.96
N ARG A 739 16.55 -12.05 -39.76
CA ARG A 739 16.81 -11.22 -38.58
C ARG A 739 16.19 -11.88 -37.34
N PRO A 740 16.96 -12.18 -36.28
CA PRO A 740 16.39 -12.49 -34.97
C PRO A 740 15.66 -11.25 -34.43
N SER A 741 14.53 -11.44 -33.77
CA SER A 741 13.93 -10.41 -32.93
C SER A 741 14.78 -10.20 -31.67
N SER A 742 15.02 -8.95 -31.30
CA SER A 742 15.76 -8.62 -30.07
C SER A 742 15.02 -9.16 -28.84
N PRO A 743 15.69 -9.87 -27.91
CA PRO A 743 15.04 -10.42 -26.73
C PRO A 743 14.50 -9.30 -25.82
N THR A 744 13.27 -9.47 -25.36
CA THR A 744 12.56 -8.55 -24.45
C THR A 744 13.13 -8.65 -23.02
N ARG A 745 14.31 -8.06 -22.79
CA ARG A 745 15.04 -8.16 -21.50
C ARG A 745 14.16 -7.79 -20.29
N ALA A 746 14.32 -8.49 -19.17
CA ALA A 746 13.51 -8.33 -17.96
C ALA A 746 13.72 -6.98 -17.24
N VAL A 747 12.78 -6.60 -16.37
CA VAL A 747 12.84 -5.40 -15.54
C VAL A 747 13.68 -5.68 -14.29
N ARG A 748 14.80 -4.95 -14.12
CA ARG A 748 15.71 -5.13 -12.96
C ARG A 748 15.08 -4.59 -11.66
N ASN A 749 14.75 -5.50 -10.74
CA ASN A 749 14.27 -5.21 -9.38
C ASN A 749 15.44 -4.85 -8.45
N LEU A 750 15.30 -3.74 -7.70
CA LEU A 750 16.31 -3.21 -6.78
C LEU A 750 15.83 -3.15 -5.31
N GLY A 751 14.65 -3.71 -5.00
CA GLY A 751 14.10 -3.80 -3.65
C GLY A 751 12.63 -3.41 -3.55
N LYS A 752 12.01 -3.66 -2.39
CA LYS A 752 10.64 -3.22 -2.09
C LYS A 752 10.64 -1.74 -1.66
N PRO A 753 9.74 -0.88 -2.21
CA PRO A 753 9.78 0.57 -1.99
C PRO A 753 9.85 1.02 -0.52
N VAL A 754 9.08 0.40 0.37
CA VAL A 754 9.04 0.75 1.80
C VAL A 754 10.40 0.57 2.49
N ALA A 755 11.11 -0.51 2.17
CA ALA A 755 12.42 -0.79 2.74
C ALA A 755 13.50 0.18 2.21
N LEU A 756 13.39 0.61 0.94
CA LEU A 756 14.28 1.61 0.38
C LEU A 756 13.98 3.01 0.94
N ALA A 757 12.71 3.37 1.13
CA ALA A 757 12.31 4.63 1.77
C ALA A 757 12.86 4.72 3.21
N LYS A 758 12.74 3.63 3.98
CA LYS A 758 13.39 3.54 5.30
C LYS A 758 14.91 3.70 5.19
N ALA A 759 15.56 2.99 4.28
CA ALA A 759 17.02 3.08 4.12
C ALA A 759 17.49 4.50 3.72
N TYR A 760 16.71 5.24 2.93
CA TYR A 760 16.97 6.65 2.61
C TYR A 760 16.80 7.57 3.83
N TYR A 761 15.74 7.38 4.63
CA TYR A 761 15.55 8.13 5.88
C TYR A 761 16.68 7.87 6.88
N ASP A 762 17.03 6.59 7.11
CA ASP A 762 18.12 6.17 8.00
C ASP A 762 19.49 6.67 7.52
N ALA A 763 19.66 6.91 6.21
CA ALA A 763 20.86 7.48 5.59
C ALA A 763 20.86 9.03 5.54
N GLY A 764 19.87 9.71 6.13
CA GLY A 764 19.86 11.18 6.25
C GLY A 764 19.23 11.93 5.07
N ALA A 765 18.34 11.30 4.29
CA ALA A 765 17.54 12.01 3.28
C ALA A 765 16.70 13.14 3.93
N ASP A 766 16.63 14.29 3.27
CA ASP A 766 15.84 15.45 3.74
C ASP A 766 14.37 15.38 3.34
N GLU A 767 14.07 14.59 2.32
CA GLU A 767 12.77 14.33 1.72
C GLU A 767 12.88 13.06 0.87
N ILE A 768 11.80 12.29 0.74
CA ILE A 768 11.74 11.09 -0.11
C ILE A 768 10.67 11.29 -1.17
N CYS A 769 11.04 11.12 -2.44
CA CYS A 769 10.12 11.18 -3.57
C CYS A 769 9.83 9.76 -4.09
N LEU A 770 8.56 9.41 -4.21
CA LEU A 770 8.09 8.16 -4.80
C LEU A 770 7.40 8.46 -6.13
N LEU A 771 8.05 8.10 -7.23
CA LEU A 771 7.48 8.24 -8.58
C LEU A 771 6.64 7.00 -8.90
N ASN A 772 5.34 7.15 -8.74
CA ASN A 772 4.30 6.18 -8.99
C ASN A 772 4.04 6.05 -10.50
N ILE A 773 4.70 5.07 -11.12
CA ILE A 773 4.68 4.83 -12.57
C ILE A 773 4.19 3.41 -12.90
N THR A 774 3.38 2.83 -12.01
CA THR A 774 2.51 1.70 -12.32
C THR A 774 1.51 2.09 -13.42
N SER A 775 1.21 1.20 -14.37
CA SER A 775 0.27 1.52 -15.44
C SER A 775 -1.18 1.45 -14.95
N PHE A 776 -1.70 2.56 -14.41
CA PHE A 776 -3.12 2.68 -14.06
C PHE A 776 -4.00 2.48 -15.29
N ARG A 777 -4.64 1.30 -15.37
CA ARG A 777 -5.60 0.96 -16.43
C ARG A 777 -7.05 1.27 -16.04
N SER A 778 -7.28 1.72 -14.80
CA SER A 778 -8.58 2.19 -14.32
C SER A 778 -8.46 3.43 -13.41
N SER A 779 -8.17 3.26 -12.11
CA SER A 779 -8.19 4.36 -11.13
C SER A 779 -7.05 4.32 -10.09
N PRO A 780 -6.42 5.46 -9.78
CA PRO A 780 -5.44 5.61 -8.69
C PRO A 780 -5.97 5.32 -7.27
N LEU A 781 -7.29 5.21 -7.07
CA LEU A 781 -7.92 4.95 -5.77
C LEU A 781 -8.28 3.48 -5.56
N VAL A 782 -8.62 2.77 -6.64
CA VAL A 782 -9.05 1.37 -6.58
C VAL A 782 -7.86 0.41 -6.74
N ASP A 783 -6.86 0.77 -7.55
CA ASP A 783 -5.55 0.09 -7.58
C ASP A 783 -4.74 0.47 -6.31
N GLN A 784 -5.10 -0.14 -5.18
CA GLN A 784 -4.59 0.11 -3.82
C GLN A 784 -3.06 -0.01 -3.57
N PRO A 785 -2.22 -0.75 -4.33
CA PRO A 785 -0.83 -1.01 -3.94
C PRO A 785 0.00 0.25 -3.60
N MET A 786 -0.16 1.36 -4.33
CA MET A 786 0.61 2.57 -4.04
C MET A 786 0.15 3.26 -2.75
N LEU A 787 -1.16 3.37 -2.50
CA LEU A 787 -1.69 3.93 -1.25
C LEU A 787 -1.26 3.09 -0.02
N ALA A 788 -1.09 1.78 -0.18
CA ALA A 788 -0.51 0.91 0.85
C ALA A 788 0.99 1.15 1.05
N VAL A 789 1.78 1.33 -0.02
CA VAL A 789 3.21 1.68 0.06
C VAL A 789 3.44 3.02 0.74
N VAL A 790 2.68 4.07 0.41
CA VAL A 790 2.78 5.39 1.05
C VAL A 790 2.47 5.28 2.55
N ARG A 791 1.42 4.52 2.90
CA ARG A 791 0.99 4.27 4.28
C ARG A 791 2.03 3.53 5.12
N ALA A 792 2.73 2.58 4.51
CA ALA A 792 3.80 1.82 5.17
C ALA A 792 5.11 2.62 5.26
N ALA A 793 5.48 3.37 4.22
CA ALA A 793 6.64 4.27 4.25
C ALA A 793 6.49 5.34 5.35
N ALA A 794 5.33 6.02 5.41
CA ALA A 794 5.03 7.04 6.41
C ALA A 794 5.02 6.54 7.87
N ALA A 795 5.00 5.22 8.11
CA ALA A 795 5.14 4.63 9.46
C ALA A 795 6.62 4.51 9.90
N GLU A 796 7.55 4.46 8.95
CA GLU A 796 9.00 4.30 9.19
C GLU A 796 9.83 5.56 8.92
N THR A 797 9.31 6.54 8.17
CA THR A 797 10.07 7.72 7.72
C THR A 797 9.45 9.02 8.26
N PHE A 798 10.15 9.70 9.18
CA PHE A 798 9.69 10.95 9.82
C PHE A 798 10.21 12.20 9.10
N VAL A 799 10.10 12.18 7.77
CA VAL A 799 10.51 13.22 6.82
C VAL A 799 9.40 13.44 5.76
N PRO A 800 9.46 14.51 4.96
CA PRO A 800 8.48 14.75 3.90
C PRO A 800 8.46 13.64 2.85
N LEU A 801 7.25 13.24 2.44
CA LEU A 801 6.98 12.27 1.39
C LEU A 801 6.25 12.94 0.22
N THR A 802 6.87 12.86 -0.97
CA THR A 802 6.35 13.45 -2.22
C THR A 802 5.93 12.33 -3.16
N ILE A 803 4.67 12.34 -3.63
CA ILE A 803 4.14 11.30 -4.52
C ILE A 803 3.85 11.88 -5.90
N GLY A 804 4.60 11.45 -6.91
CA GLY A 804 4.40 11.87 -8.30
C GLY A 804 3.80 10.78 -9.16
N GLY A 805 2.85 11.13 -10.04
CA GLY A 805 2.21 10.17 -10.96
C GLY A 805 0.88 9.62 -10.45
N GLY A 806 -0.09 9.52 -11.36
CA GLY A 806 -1.50 9.19 -11.06
C GLY A 806 -2.35 10.35 -10.52
N ILE A 807 -1.73 11.49 -10.16
CA ILE A 807 -2.41 12.67 -9.59
C ILE A 807 -3.11 13.48 -10.70
N LYS A 808 -4.35 13.09 -11.01
CA LYS A 808 -5.20 13.71 -12.04
C LYS A 808 -6.66 13.29 -11.87
N ASP A 809 -7.55 13.85 -12.68
CA ASP A 809 -8.92 13.36 -12.82
C ASP A 809 -8.91 11.93 -13.41
N ALA A 810 -9.77 11.07 -12.86
CA ALA A 810 -9.85 9.65 -13.17
C ALA A 810 -11.31 9.15 -13.15
N VAL A 811 -11.52 7.90 -13.55
CA VAL A 811 -12.82 7.21 -13.44
C VAL A 811 -12.56 5.81 -12.89
N ASP A 812 -13.25 5.46 -11.81
CA ASP A 812 -13.17 4.12 -11.18
C ASP A 812 -13.70 3.03 -12.14
N PRO A 813 -13.32 1.74 -11.96
CA PRO A 813 -13.80 0.64 -12.81
C PRO A 813 -15.34 0.50 -12.91
N ASP A 814 -16.07 1.04 -11.94
CA ASP A 814 -17.54 1.04 -11.88
C ASP A 814 -18.17 2.24 -12.61
N GLY A 815 -17.37 3.17 -13.13
CA GLY A 815 -17.81 4.40 -13.78
C GLY A 815 -17.87 5.63 -12.88
N THR A 816 -17.50 5.53 -11.60
CA THR A 816 -17.50 6.68 -10.68
C THR A 816 -16.41 7.69 -11.05
N PRO A 817 -16.73 8.94 -11.40
CA PRO A 817 -15.71 9.96 -11.67
C PRO A 817 -15.00 10.37 -10.37
N ARG A 818 -13.70 10.63 -10.47
CA ARG A 818 -12.82 11.07 -9.38
C ARG A 818 -12.05 12.30 -9.80
N THR A 819 -12.13 13.34 -8.98
CA THR A 819 -11.33 14.56 -9.17
C THR A 819 -9.88 14.35 -8.73
N ALA A 820 -8.95 15.08 -9.34
CA ALA A 820 -7.55 15.15 -8.90
C ALA A 820 -7.42 15.56 -7.43
N LEU A 821 -8.38 16.35 -6.92
CA LEU A 821 -8.48 16.76 -5.53
C LEU A 821 -8.81 15.59 -4.59
N GLU A 822 -9.75 14.71 -4.94
CA GLU A 822 -10.02 13.46 -4.21
C GLU A 822 -8.81 12.52 -4.24
N VAL A 823 -8.18 12.38 -5.41
CA VAL A 823 -6.97 11.54 -5.57
C VAL A 823 -5.85 12.04 -4.68
N ALA A 824 -5.54 13.34 -4.71
CA ALA A 824 -4.54 13.95 -3.84
C ALA A 824 -4.92 13.81 -2.35
N GLY A 825 -6.18 14.06 -1.98
CA GLY A 825 -6.70 13.87 -0.63
C GLY A 825 -6.53 12.45 -0.09
N ALA A 826 -6.69 11.44 -0.93
CA ALA A 826 -6.42 10.05 -0.56
C ALA A 826 -4.93 9.79 -0.31
N TYR A 827 -4.02 10.35 -1.13
CA TYR A 827 -2.58 10.26 -0.91
C TYR A 827 -2.13 10.99 0.36
N PHE A 828 -2.66 12.19 0.63
CA PHE A 828 -2.37 12.91 1.88
C PHE A 828 -2.82 12.11 3.12
N ARG A 829 -4.04 11.56 3.11
CA ARG A 829 -4.52 10.70 4.22
C ARG A 829 -3.89 9.31 4.27
N ALA A 830 -3.24 8.85 3.19
CA ALA A 830 -2.39 7.67 3.22
C ALA A 830 -1.06 7.93 3.94
N GLY A 831 -0.46 9.12 3.76
CA GLY A 831 0.80 9.49 4.39
C GLY A 831 1.69 10.46 3.59
N ALA A 832 1.27 10.90 2.40
CA ALA A 832 1.99 11.89 1.60
C ALA A 832 1.87 13.30 2.22
N ASP A 833 2.87 14.14 1.99
CA ASP A 833 2.85 15.57 2.35
C ASP A 833 2.69 16.46 1.12
N LYS A 834 3.16 15.98 -0.05
CA LYS A 834 3.09 16.69 -1.33
C LYS A 834 2.72 15.74 -2.47
N VAL A 835 2.05 16.26 -3.47
CA VAL A 835 1.72 15.55 -4.71
C VAL A 835 2.40 16.21 -5.91
N SER A 836 2.92 15.40 -6.84
CA SER A 836 3.59 15.90 -8.04
C SER A 836 2.77 15.64 -9.30
N ILE A 837 2.47 16.73 -10.01
CA ILE A 837 1.68 16.77 -11.24
C ILE A 837 2.63 16.88 -12.43
N GLY A 838 2.47 15.99 -13.41
CA GLY A 838 3.24 16.00 -14.66
C GLY A 838 2.45 16.56 -15.83
N SER A 839 2.00 15.68 -16.73
CA SER A 839 1.41 16.08 -18.02
C SER A 839 0.17 16.97 -17.93
N GLU A 840 -0.65 16.83 -16.88
CA GLU A 840 -1.83 17.70 -16.67
C GLU A 840 -1.44 19.17 -16.41
N ALA A 841 -0.26 19.44 -15.84
CA ALA A 841 0.23 20.80 -15.66
C ALA A 841 0.53 21.48 -17.01
N VAL A 842 1.05 20.71 -17.97
CA VAL A 842 1.31 21.19 -19.33
C VAL A 842 0.01 21.55 -20.04
N VAL A 843 -1.00 20.67 -19.98
CA VAL A 843 -2.34 20.91 -20.54
C VAL A 843 -3.02 22.11 -19.89
N ALA A 844 -2.93 22.25 -18.57
CA ALA A 844 -3.50 23.39 -17.85
C ALA A 844 -2.82 24.72 -18.20
N VAL A 845 -1.48 24.73 -18.39
CA VAL A 845 -0.75 25.94 -18.81
C VAL A 845 -1.06 26.30 -20.26
N GLU A 846 -1.14 25.34 -21.18
CA GLU A 846 -1.60 25.58 -22.56
C GLU A 846 -3.03 26.18 -22.57
N ALA A 847 -3.94 25.62 -21.78
CA ALA A 847 -5.32 26.11 -21.64
C ALA A 847 -5.43 27.47 -20.91
N MET A 848 -4.41 27.89 -20.16
CA MET A 848 -4.30 29.24 -19.59
C MET A 848 -3.73 30.22 -20.63
N LEU A 849 -2.65 29.85 -21.34
CA LEU A 849 -1.98 30.71 -22.33
C LEU A 849 -2.83 30.95 -23.59
N ALA A 850 -3.70 30.00 -23.96
CA ALA A 850 -4.71 30.19 -25.00
C ALA A 850 -5.81 31.22 -24.63
N ARG A 851 -5.86 31.71 -23.39
CA ARG A 851 -6.85 32.68 -22.88
C ARG A 851 -6.16 33.87 -22.18
N PRO A 852 -5.29 34.63 -22.87
CA PRO A 852 -4.54 35.72 -22.26
C PRO A 852 -5.47 36.80 -21.72
N GLY A 853 -5.14 37.34 -20.54
CA GLY A 853 -5.90 38.39 -19.86
C GLY A 853 -7.21 37.92 -19.17
N GLN A 854 -7.60 36.65 -19.29
CA GLN A 854 -8.76 36.12 -18.56
C GLN A 854 -8.39 35.72 -17.13
N THR A 855 -9.39 35.65 -16.26
CA THR A 855 -9.26 35.04 -14.92
C THR A 855 -8.90 33.55 -15.05
N LEU A 856 -8.19 33.04 -14.05
CA LEU A 856 -7.89 31.61 -13.94
C LEU A 856 -9.19 30.79 -13.83
N SER A 857 -9.12 29.51 -14.18
CA SER A 857 -10.28 28.62 -14.36
C SER A 857 -10.90 28.16 -13.03
N GLY A 858 -10.09 28.00 -11.99
CA GLY A 858 -10.46 27.34 -10.73
C GLY A 858 -10.64 25.82 -10.84
N THR A 859 -10.31 25.20 -11.98
CA THR A 859 -10.65 23.79 -12.27
C THR A 859 -9.46 22.86 -12.51
N SER A 860 -8.24 23.36 -12.73
CA SER A 860 -7.09 22.48 -12.94
C SER A 860 -6.67 21.79 -11.62
N PRO A 861 -5.94 20.66 -11.70
CA PRO A 861 -5.41 19.99 -10.51
C PRO A 861 -4.54 20.90 -9.63
N MET A 862 -3.76 21.81 -10.22
CA MET A 862 -2.94 22.77 -9.45
C MET A 862 -3.82 23.76 -8.69
N GLU A 863 -4.81 24.36 -9.35
CA GLU A 863 -5.72 25.35 -8.74
C GLU A 863 -6.54 24.72 -7.60
N THR A 864 -7.14 23.56 -7.86
CA THR A 864 -8.04 22.88 -6.91
C THR A 864 -7.31 22.35 -5.69
N ILE A 865 -6.14 21.70 -5.87
CA ILE A 865 -5.35 21.15 -4.75
C ILE A 865 -4.72 22.28 -3.93
N SER A 866 -4.16 23.32 -4.57
CA SER A 866 -3.53 24.43 -3.86
C SER A 866 -4.52 25.32 -3.10
N HIS A 867 -5.77 25.47 -3.58
CA HIS A 867 -6.82 26.20 -2.84
C HIS A 867 -7.21 25.51 -1.52
N VAL A 868 -7.10 24.18 -1.43
CA VAL A 868 -7.46 23.42 -0.21
C VAL A 868 -6.26 23.20 0.71
N TYR A 869 -5.14 22.74 0.14
CA TYR A 869 -3.95 22.27 0.88
C TYR A 869 -2.80 23.30 0.89
N GLY A 870 -2.99 24.46 0.27
CA GLY A 870 -1.95 25.46 0.04
C GLY A 870 -1.00 25.06 -1.11
N ARG A 871 -0.40 26.05 -1.78
CA ARG A 871 0.49 25.80 -2.92
C ARG A 871 1.68 24.88 -2.58
N GLN A 872 2.15 24.92 -1.33
CA GLN A 872 3.22 24.06 -0.80
C GLN A 872 2.96 22.55 -0.90
N ALA A 873 1.70 22.12 -1.06
CA ALA A 873 1.34 20.71 -1.27
C ALA A 873 1.43 20.26 -2.75
N VAL A 874 1.64 21.21 -3.68
CA VAL A 874 1.59 21.00 -5.14
C VAL A 874 2.99 21.18 -5.74
N VAL A 875 3.59 20.07 -6.17
CA VAL A 875 4.83 20.03 -6.96
C VAL A 875 4.46 19.87 -8.43
N VAL A 876 5.20 20.49 -9.35
CA VAL A 876 5.06 20.22 -10.80
C VAL A 876 6.34 19.61 -11.35
N SER A 877 6.23 18.39 -11.88
CA SER A 877 7.33 17.69 -12.54
C SER A 877 7.41 18.12 -14.00
N ILE A 878 8.51 18.77 -14.37
CA ILE A 878 8.76 19.24 -15.73
C ILE A 878 9.84 18.37 -16.37
N ASP A 879 9.53 17.85 -17.56
CA ASP A 879 10.41 17.03 -18.39
C ASP A 879 10.81 17.81 -19.67
N PRO A 880 11.88 18.63 -19.64
CA PRO A 880 12.33 19.45 -20.77
C PRO A 880 13.37 18.73 -21.64
N ARG A 881 13.41 19.10 -22.93
CA ARG A 881 14.38 18.63 -23.93
C ARG A 881 15.04 19.82 -24.64
N LYS A 882 16.35 19.75 -24.90
CA LYS A 882 17.06 20.76 -25.73
C LYS A 882 16.55 20.75 -27.18
N VAL A 883 16.26 21.93 -27.72
CA VAL A 883 15.94 22.15 -29.14
C VAL A 883 16.92 23.18 -29.70
N TYR A 884 17.84 22.73 -30.54
CA TYR A 884 18.84 23.57 -31.20
C TYR A 884 18.20 24.41 -32.31
N VAL A 885 18.62 25.67 -32.42
CA VAL A 885 18.17 26.60 -33.48
C VAL A 885 19.37 27.28 -34.14
N THR A 886 19.17 27.75 -35.38
CA THR A 886 20.19 28.44 -36.20
C THR A 886 19.91 29.92 -36.39
N ASP A 887 18.75 30.38 -35.94
CA ASP A 887 18.27 31.77 -35.97
C ASP A 887 17.66 32.08 -34.60
N SER A 888 17.72 33.33 -34.16
CA SER A 888 17.40 33.76 -32.79
C SER A 888 16.08 34.51 -32.67
N ALA A 889 15.17 34.36 -33.64
CA ALA A 889 13.88 35.04 -33.66
C ALA A 889 12.86 34.45 -32.67
N ASP A 890 12.71 33.12 -32.67
CA ASP A 890 11.80 32.41 -31.75
C ASP A 890 12.49 32.12 -30.41
N HIS A 891 11.76 32.33 -29.30
CA HIS A 891 12.24 32.11 -27.92
C HIS A 891 13.53 32.90 -27.54
N ALA A 892 13.80 34.04 -28.18
CA ALA A 892 15.02 34.84 -28.01
C ALA A 892 15.48 35.04 -26.55
N ASP A 893 14.56 35.42 -25.65
CA ASP A 893 14.83 35.68 -24.22
C ASP A 893 15.13 34.41 -23.39
N GLU A 894 15.00 33.23 -24.00
CA GLU A 894 15.14 31.91 -23.37
C GLU A 894 16.26 31.06 -24.01
N LEU A 895 17.00 31.62 -24.97
CA LEU A 895 18.10 30.95 -25.67
C LEU A 895 19.35 30.82 -24.80
N VAL A 896 19.89 29.61 -24.74
CA VAL A 896 21.19 29.29 -24.14
C VAL A 896 22.22 29.17 -25.26
N PHE A 897 23.28 29.96 -25.17
CA PHE A 897 24.39 29.99 -26.15
C PHE A 897 25.55 29.14 -25.63
N GLY A 898 25.95 28.13 -26.41
CA GLY A 898 26.91 27.11 -25.99
C GLY A 898 28.32 27.61 -25.65
N ASN A 899 28.71 28.78 -26.16
CA ASN A 899 30.00 29.42 -25.90
C ASN A 899 30.11 30.01 -24.47
N VAL A 900 28.99 30.31 -23.81
CA VAL A 900 28.93 30.85 -22.44
C VAL A 900 28.20 29.94 -21.44
N ALA A 901 27.46 28.94 -21.92
CA ALA A 901 26.77 27.95 -21.11
C ALA A 901 27.76 27.07 -20.33
N ILE A 902 27.51 26.89 -19.03
CA ILE A 902 28.41 26.18 -18.10
C ILE A 902 28.49 24.69 -18.45
N SER A 903 27.33 24.10 -18.68
CA SER A 903 27.12 22.66 -18.80
C SER A 903 27.28 22.16 -20.24
N ALA A 904 27.59 23.06 -21.18
CA ALA A 904 27.71 22.73 -22.59
C ALA A 904 28.77 21.66 -22.83
N ARG A 905 28.48 20.72 -23.73
CA ARG A 905 29.47 19.76 -24.26
C ARG A 905 30.37 20.41 -25.32
N PRO A 906 31.56 19.87 -25.63
CA PRO A 906 32.46 20.46 -26.63
C PRO A 906 31.76 20.66 -28.00
N GLU A 907 30.97 19.68 -28.43
CA GLU A 907 30.17 19.72 -29.66
C GLU A 907 28.92 20.63 -29.60
N GLU A 908 28.67 21.29 -28.47
CA GLU A 908 27.60 22.28 -28.28
C GLU A 908 28.12 23.73 -28.33
N ARG A 909 29.44 23.97 -28.32
CA ARG A 909 30.03 25.33 -28.18
C ARG A 909 29.56 26.33 -29.24
N ASP A 910 29.47 25.92 -30.50
CA ASP A 910 29.06 26.78 -31.62
C ASP A 910 27.55 26.75 -31.90
N LYS A 911 26.74 26.31 -30.92
CA LYS A 911 25.27 26.16 -31.05
C LYS A 911 24.53 27.01 -30.04
N MET A 912 23.26 27.28 -30.34
CA MET A 912 22.29 27.82 -29.38
C MET A 912 21.06 26.90 -29.31
N TRP A 913 20.38 26.87 -28.16
CA TRP A 913 19.18 26.06 -27.96
C TRP A 913 18.23 26.70 -26.96
N TRP A 914 16.95 26.34 -27.04
CA TRP A 914 15.96 26.54 -25.98
C TRP A 914 15.54 25.17 -25.41
N TYR A 915 14.67 25.17 -24.40
CA TYR A 915 14.18 23.95 -23.75
C TYR A 915 12.68 23.79 -23.96
N GLN A 916 12.31 22.78 -24.74
CA GLN A 916 10.92 22.43 -25.06
C GLN A 916 10.33 21.51 -23.99
N ALA A 917 9.11 21.82 -23.53
CA ALA A 917 8.37 20.97 -22.60
C ALA A 917 7.83 19.70 -23.29
N THR A 918 7.69 18.62 -22.51
CA THR A 918 7.14 17.35 -22.99
C THR A 918 6.04 16.80 -22.06
N THR A 919 5.28 15.84 -22.56
CA THR A 919 4.28 15.07 -21.80
C THR A 919 4.49 13.55 -21.99
N GLN A 920 3.74 12.77 -21.23
CA GLN A 920 3.78 11.29 -21.21
C GLN A 920 5.16 10.71 -20.79
N GLY A 921 5.92 11.47 -19.99
CA GLY A 921 7.28 11.13 -19.55
C GLY A 921 8.29 11.22 -20.69
N GLY A 922 8.63 12.43 -21.13
CA GLY A 922 9.64 12.67 -22.17
C GLY A 922 9.26 12.28 -23.62
N ARG A 923 8.10 11.65 -23.84
CA ARG A 923 7.72 11.01 -25.12
C ARG A 923 7.08 11.94 -26.13
N THR A 924 6.30 12.93 -25.68
CA THR A 924 5.51 13.80 -26.55
C THR A 924 5.92 15.25 -26.36
N ASN A 925 6.63 15.82 -27.33
CA ASN A 925 6.97 17.25 -27.31
C ASN A 925 5.70 18.11 -27.41
N ARG A 926 5.70 19.29 -26.76
CA ARG A 926 4.60 20.27 -26.80
C ARG A 926 5.07 21.62 -27.33
N PRO A 927 4.18 22.44 -27.92
CA PRO A 927 4.52 23.80 -28.40
C PRO A 927 4.56 24.80 -27.23
N LEU A 928 5.41 24.51 -26.24
CA LEU A 928 5.53 25.24 -24.98
C LEU A 928 6.98 25.16 -24.49
N SER A 929 7.55 26.28 -24.04
CA SER A 929 8.88 26.28 -23.44
C SER A 929 8.87 25.92 -21.95
N VAL A 930 10.03 25.53 -21.42
CA VAL A 930 10.21 25.27 -19.99
C VAL A 930 9.89 26.48 -19.11
N VAL A 931 10.19 27.69 -19.59
CA VAL A 931 9.97 28.97 -18.89
C VAL A 931 8.48 29.34 -18.90
N GLN A 932 7.81 29.19 -20.03
CA GLN A 932 6.35 29.35 -20.14
C GLN A 932 5.61 28.36 -19.23
N LEU A 933 6.06 27.09 -19.20
CA LEU A 933 5.50 26.06 -18.33
C LEU A 933 5.72 26.38 -16.85
N ALA A 934 6.94 26.71 -16.43
CA ALA A 934 7.24 27.00 -15.02
C ALA A 934 6.48 28.22 -14.50
N LYS A 935 6.47 29.33 -15.26
CA LYS A 935 5.68 30.54 -14.94
C LYS A 935 4.17 30.27 -14.94
N GLY A 936 3.70 29.40 -15.82
CA GLY A 936 2.30 28.98 -15.86
C GLY A 936 1.90 28.14 -14.64
N ALA A 937 2.74 27.17 -14.27
CA ALA A 937 2.55 26.33 -13.09
C ALA A 937 2.52 27.15 -11.79
N GLU A 938 3.47 28.09 -11.61
CA GLU A 938 3.48 29.02 -10.47
C GLU A 938 2.17 29.83 -10.40
N ARG A 939 1.72 30.39 -11.54
CA ARG A 939 0.46 31.15 -11.62
C ARG A 939 -0.79 30.31 -11.34
N LEU A 940 -0.77 29.01 -11.64
CA LEU A 940 -1.88 28.08 -11.39
C LEU A 940 -1.82 27.44 -9.98
N GLY A 941 -0.88 27.86 -9.12
CA GLY A 941 -0.84 27.45 -7.72
C GLY A 941 0.15 26.31 -7.39
N ALA A 942 1.11 26.01 -8.26
CA ALA A 942 2.26 25.20 -7.87
C ALA A 942 3.08 25.91 -6.76
N GLY A 943 3.58 25.15 -5.79
CA GLY A 943 4.48 25.64 -4.74
C GLY A 943 5.93 25.20 -4.93
N GLU A 944 6.22 24.27 -5.84
CA GLU A 944 7.57 23.79 -6.11
C GLU A 944 7.67 23.21 -7.54
N ILE A 945 8.79 23.46 -8.23
CA ILE A 945 9.10 22.83 -9.52
C ILE A 945 10.10 21.69 -9.31
N LEU A 946 9.72 20.48 -9.69
CA LEU A 946 10.65 19.37 -9.88
C LEU A 946 11.16 19.42 -11.33
N LEU A 947 12.40 19.88 -11.51
CA LEU A 947 12.98 20.14 -12.83
C LEU A 947 13.92 18.99 -13.23
N ASN A 948 13.38 18.05 -13.99
CA ASN A 948 14.16 16.98 -14.62
C ASN A 948 14.93 17.53 -15.83
N SER A 949 15.75 16.69 -16.45
CA SER A 949 16.44 17.03 -17.70
C SER A 949 16.61 15.78 -18.56
N ILE A 950 15.84 15.68 -19.64
CA ILE A 950 15.83 14.47 -20.49
C ILE A 950 17.21 14.21 -21.10
N ASP A 951 17.96 15.27 -21.40
CA ASP A 951 19.30 15.20 -21.98
C ASP A 951 20.42 14.87 -20.95
N ARG A 952 20.09 14.84 -19.64
CA ARG A 952 20.98 14.39 -18.55
C ARG A 952 20.56 13.07 -17.93
N ASP A 953 19.37 12.56 -18.23
CA ASP A 953 18.82 11.44 -17.48
C ASP A 953 19.64 10.15 -17.61
N GLY A 954 19.99 9.55 -16.46
CA GLY A 954 20.89 8.39 -16.38
C GLY A 954 22.31 8.59 -16.90
N THR A 955 22.76 9.83 -17.15
CA THR A 955 24.10 10.11 -17.74
C THR A 955 25.24 10.18 -16.73
N ASN A 956 24.96 10.49 -15.47
CA ASN A 956 25.93 10.62 -14.36
C ASN A 956 27.07 11.65 -14.62
N ILE A 957 26.85 12.67 -15.46
CA ILE A 957 27.80 13.76 -15.77
C ILE A 957 27.42 15.12 -15.15
N GLY A 958 26.67 15.11 -14.05
CA GLY A 958 26.15 16.30 -13.39
C GLY A 958 24.83 16.81 -13.97
N TYR A 959 24.16 17.70 -13.23
CA TYR A 959 22.92 18.36 -13.63
C TYR A 959 23.14 19.33 -14.82
N ASP A 960 22.07 19.70 -15.54
CA ASP A 960 22.16 20.78 -16.55
C ASP A 960 21.97 22.14 -15.86
N LEU A 961 23.07 22.75 -15.45
CA LEU A 961 23.10 23.98 -14.65
C LEU A 961 22.50 25.18 -15.38
N ASP A 962 22.54 25.19 -16.72
CA ASP A 962 22.00 26.26 -17.55
C ASP A 962 20.46 26.20 -17.61
N LEU A 963 19.90 25.00 -17.79
CA LEU A 963 18.46 24.74 -17.61
C LEU A 963 17.99 25.14 -16.20
N VAL A 964 18.73 24.70 -15.17
CA VAL A 964 18.36 24.97 -13.77
C VAL A 964 18.40 26.48 -13.47
N ARG A 965 19.43 27.20 -13.94
CA ARG A 965 19.48 28.68 -13.86
C ARG A 965 18.32 29.36 -14.61
N LEU A 966 18.04 28.93 -15.85
CA LEU A 966 17.00 29.52 -16.68
C LEU A 966 15.63 29.44 -15.99
N VAL A 967 15.28 28.27 -15.43
CA VAL A 967 14.02 28.09 -14.70
C VAL A 967 14.07 28.79 -13.33
N LYS A 968 15.19 28.73 -12.60
CA LYS A 968 15.30 29.37 -11.28
C LYS A 968 15.18 30.91 -11.35
N ASN A 969 15.64 31.52 -12.43
CA ASN A 969 15.46 32.95 -12.70
C ASN A 969 14.05 33.29 -13.23
N ALA A 970 13.27 32.30 -13.66
CA ALA A 970 11.96 32.49 -14.27
C ALA A 970 10.78 32.51 -13.27
N VAL A 971 10.93 31.93 -12.08
CA VAL A 971 9.86 31.76 -11.08
C VAL A 971 10.27 32.22 -9.68
N LYS A 972 9.29 32.45 -8.79
CA LYS A 972 9.49 32.81 -7.37
C LYS A 972 9.06 31.71 -6.38
N ILE A 973 8.85 30.49 -6.88
CA ILE A 973 8.69 29.25 -6.08
C ILE A 973 10.00 28.43 -6.03
N PRO A 974 10.19 27.57 -5.00
CA PRO A 974 11.29 26.63 -4.93
C PRO A 974 11.48 25.78 -6.19
N VAL A 975 12.75 25.50 -6.53
CA VAL A 975 13.12 24.60 -7.64
C VAL A 975 13.98 23.46 -7.10
N VAL A 976 13.66 22.24 -7.52
CA VAL A 976 14.44 21.03 -7.29
C VAL A 976 15.20 20.69 -8.57
N ALA A 977 16.53 20.68 -8.53
CA ALA A 977 17.34 20.17 -9.64
C ALA A 977 17.30 18.63 -9.68
N SER A 978 17.02 18.05 -10.84
CA SER A 978 16.89 16.60 -11.07
C SER A 978 17.53 16.17 -12.40
N SER A 979 17.75 14.87 -12.57
CA SER A 979 18.49 14.19 -13.67
C SER A 979 19.96 14.62 -13.84
N GLY A 980 20.89 13.67 -13.71
CA GLY A 980 22.28 13.81 -14.14
C GLY A 980 23.36 13.60 -13.07
N ALA A 981 23.04 13.70 -11.78
CA ALA A 981 24.00 13.50 -10.69
C ALA A 981 24.70 12.13 -10.74
N GLY A 982 26.04 12.14 -10.71
CA GLY A 982 26.90 10.96 -10.67
C GLY A 982 27.76 10.87 -9.39
N LYS A 983 28.07 12.00 -8.74
CA LYS A 983 29.02 12.09 -7.61
C LYS A 983 28.66 13.21 -6.61
N PRO A 984 29.12 13.16 -5.34
CA PRO A 984 28.83 14.20 -4.33
C PRO A 984 29.11 15.64 -4.75
N SER A 985 30.16 15.88 -5.54
CA SER A 985 30.50 17.23 -6.03
C SER A 985 29.41 17.85 -6.90
N ASP A 986 28.56 17.05 -7.54
CA ASP A 986 27.52 17.56 -8.46
C ASP A 986 26.40 18.27 -7.68
N PHE A 987 26.19 17.87 -6.42
CA PHE A 987 25.31 18.56 -5.48
C PHE A 987 25.92 19.89 -5.04
N VAL A 988 27.21 19.91 -4.68
CA VAL A 988 27.95 21.14 -4.36
C VAL A 988 27.86 22.12 -5.53
N GLU A 989 28.17 21.65 -6.75
CA GLU A 989 28.17 22.46 -7.95
C GLU A 989 26.77 23.02 -8.28
N VAL A 990 25.70 22.22 -8.24
CA VAL A 990 24.37 22.75 -8.54
C VAL A 990 23.91 23.79 -7.52
N PHE A 991 24.19 23.62 -6.23
CA PHE A 991 23.84 24.63 -5.22
C PHE A 991 24.69 25.91 -5.39
N GLU A 992 26.02 25.80 -5.49
CA GLU A 992 26.89 26.96 -5.70
C GLU A 992 26.56 27.74 -6.98
N LYS A 993 26.38 27.04 -8.10
CA LYS A 993 26.25 27.70 -9.40
C LYS A 993 24.84 28.20 -9.67
N THR A 994 23.80 27.60 -9.06
CA THR A 994 22.39 27.89 -9.44
C THR A 994 21.50 28.41 -8.30
N GLY A 995 21.90 28.25 -7.03
CA GLY A 995 21.16 28.78 -5.88
C GLY A 995 19.82 28.10 -5.58
N VAL A 996 19.53 26.93 -6.18
CA VAL A 996 18.30 26.16 -5.94
C VAL A 996 18.13 25.69 -4.49
N GLU A 997 16.88 25.54 -4.05
CA GLU A 997 16.54 25.09 -2.69
C GLU A 997 16.84 23.61 -2.46
N ALA A 998 16.80 22.79 -3.52
CA ALA A 998 16.93 21.34 -3.42
C ALA A 998 17.61 20.72 -4.65
N ALA A 999 18.22 19.56 -4.43
CA ALA A 999 18.78 18.71 -5.47
C ALA A 999 18.37 17.25 -5.22
N LEU A 1000 17.98 16.54 -6.28
CA LEU A 1000 17.38 15.21 -6.23
C LEU A 1000 18.22 14.21 -7.02
N ALA A 1001 18.39 13.00 -6.45
CA ALA A 1001 18.85 11.86 -7.21
C ALA A 1001 18.04 10.59 -6.90
N ALA A 1002 17.91 9.73 -7.92
CA ALA A 1002 17.37 8.38 -7.78
C ALA A 1002 18.49 7.34 -7.97
N GLY A 1003 19.06 7.32 -9.17
CA GLY A 1003 19.96 6.27 -9.66
C GLY A 1003 21.10 5.89 -8.72
N ILE A 1004 21.98 6.84 -8.43
CA ILE A 1004 23.21 6.64 -7.64
C ILE A 1004 22.94 6.16 -6.21
N PHE A 1005 21.84 6.62 -5.58
CA PHE A 1005 21.48 6.26 -4.21
C PHE A 1005 20.96 4.82 -4.14
N HIS A 1006 20.00 4.43 -4.99
CA HIS A 1006 19.46 3.06 -4.94
C HIS A 1006 20.49 2.01 -5.39
N ARG A 1007 21.48 2.39 -6.22
CA ARG A 1007 22.61 1.51 -6.60
C ARG A 1007 23.77 1.51 -5.60
N LYS A 1008 23.74 2.41 -4.61
CA LYS A 1008 24.83 2.62 -3.63
C LYS A 1008 26.15 3.04 -4.27
N GLU A 1009 26.11 3.65 -5.46
CA GLU A 1009 27.25 4.27 -6.14
C GLU A 1009 27.72 5.53 -5.40
N VAL A 1010 26.78 6.22 -4.73
CA VAL A 1010 27.00 7.33 -3.81
C VAL A 1010 26.08 7.13 -2.61
N GLN A 1011 26.56 7.32 -1.39
CA GLN A 1011 25.69 7.35 -0.20
C GLN A 1011 25.23 8.78 0.09
N ILE A 1012 24.05 8.92 0.70
CA ILE A 1012 23.52 10.24 1.11
C ILE A 1012 24.45 10.94 2.13
N PRO A 1013 25.07 10.25 3.10
CA PRO A 1013 26.09 10.85 3.97
C PRO A 1013 27.29 11.42 3.20
N ASP A 1014 27.76 10.77 2.12
CA ASP A 1014 28.88 11.28 1.31
C ASP A 1014 28.54 12.64 0.67
N VAL A 1015 27.29 12.79 0.21
CA VAL A 1015 26.75 14.07 -0.28
C VAL A 1015 26.68 15.09 0.85
N LYS A 1016 26.15 14.72 2.02
CA LYS A 1016 26.05 15.61 3.19
C LYS A 1016 27.42 16.11 3.65
N THR A 1017 28.44 15.25 3.70
CA THR A 1017 29.82 15.63 4.03
C THR A 1017 30.42 16.55 2.98
N ALA A 1018 30.29 16.25 1.68
CA ALA A 1018 30.81 17.13 0.63
C ALA A 1018 30.16 18.53 0.64
N LEU A 1019 28.87 18.62 0.99
CA LEU A 1019 28.17 19.89 1.20
C LEU A 1019 28.67 20.63 2.45
N GLU A 1020 28.89 19.94 3.57
CA GLU A 1020 29.48 20.56 4.78
C GLU A 1020 30.92 21.06 4.55
N GLU A 1021 31.74 20.30 3.82
CA GLU A 1021 33.10 20.72 3.42
C GLU A 1021 33.07 21.97 2.53
N ALA A 1022 32.08 22.07 1.64
CA ALA A 1022 31.78 23.26 0.84
C ALA A 1022 31.09 24.40 1.61
N ARG A 1023 30.87 24.25 2.94
CA ARG A 1023 30.17 25.19 3.83
C ARG A 1023 28.71 25.45 3.46
N ILE A 1024 28.07 24.52 2.76
CA ILE A 1024 26.64 24.56 2.46
C ILE A 1024 25.87 23.99 3.66
N ASN A 1025 24.90 24.74 4.17
CA ASN A 1025 24.06 24.32 5.30
C ASN A 1025 23.35 22.98 5.01
N VAL A 1026 23.65 21.97 5.82
CA VAL A 1026 23.04 20.64 5.77
C VAL A 1026 22.40 20.25 7.10
N ARG A 1027 21.23 19.60 7.03
CA ARG A 1027 20.72 18.79 8.14
C ARG A 1027 21.65 17.60 8.36
N LYS A 1028 21.92 17.32 9.64
CA LYS A 1028 22.67 16.16 10.15
C LYS A 1028 21.73 15.16 10.81
#